data_AF-D7BMM2-F1
#
_entry.id   AF-D7BMM2-F1
#
_cell.length_a   1.000
_cell.length_b   1.000
_cell.length_c   1.000
_cell.angle_alpha   90.00
_cell.angle_beta   90.00
_cell.angle_gamma   90.00
#
_symmetry.space_group_name_H-M   'P 1'
#
loop_
_entity.id
_entity.type
_entity.pdbx_description
1 polymer ?
#
loop_
_entity_poly.entity_id
_entity_poly.type
_entity_poly.pdbx_seq_one_letter_code
_entity_poly.pdbx_strand_id
1 'polypeptide(L)'
;MSHVAIDNFDDAQVRWQELAPQLLDAQETYYSTGDQVMVDATYDALMRELRALEEEFPQLWSPDSPSTKVGAKPVRGGLPSVTHISRMYSLQDVFSRDELAEWFTGVSKELPDGVSFTTEVKIDGLALNLTYRNGWLERAATRGDGVTGEDVTRNVRMIASIPDQLRGDRIPELVEIRGEVFFPVAAFTQYNASVDARNAQIDARNERISAANREIAAQNRAIRAANASLPSDQQVAEIPSKRREAHVKPFVNPRNAASGTMRQEDTGSVALRSLDFLAHGLGALDGADDVLRASLSSQEGVYSMFIEWGLPVSNVTETHSSLAEINDFLDRFQNARTSLPFEFDGVAIKIDDRATQERLGYTTRVPRWAVAYKFPPTEVQTRLLDIRVQVGRTGRVTPYAVMEPVFVDGSTVSQATLHNPTEVARKGVRIGDVVVIRKAGDIIPEVVGPIESERDGSEVEFVMPTHCPDCGAPIAAISEGDIDLRCTNQKSCPAQLTQRVVHIGSRGALDVEALGDESAVWLCNPDKNRADALTAFATGSALIVEDNAGKTHKLHLSEQARIERGIVDKHGAILDHHHIVAPELQRELGIPQPQHPILSTEAELFHLTADQARDVWIWQAEKKAGEPTGNWKYVRAAWTKPTWKGTGDAREISKETHPSKTLLKILDELEGAKHKDLWRKLVALNIRHVGPVASQALADTFGSLDAMREASLEDISAVEGVGPIIASSFLAWFGEEWHRQIVERWQDAGVTFKKEESDADVPQTLAGLTIVATGSLQHFTRDGIKETIAAHGGKATGSVSKKTNLVVVGENAGSKATKAEELGIRILNEAQFQQLLESGELA
;
A
#
# COMPACT_ATOMS: atom_id res chain seq x y z
N MET A 1 27.90 -9.01 -1.44
CA MET A 1 26.60 -9.62 -1.73
C MET A 1 26.79 -11.12 -1.66
N SER A 2 26.23 -11.80 -0.66
CA SER A 2 26.15 -13.27 -0.65
C SER A 2 24.73 -13.63 -1.02
N HIS A 3 24.52 -14.14 -2.23
CA HIS A 3 23.28 -14.82 -2.59
C HIS A 3 23.07 -15.98 -1.60
N VAL A 4 21.91 -16.02 -0.94
CA VAL A 4 21.42 -17.30 -0.40
C VAL A 4 21.11 -18.12 -1.64
N ALA A 5 21.93 -19.13 -1.93
CA ALA A 5 21.69 -20.02 -3.05
C ALA A 5 20.45 -20.85 -2.71
N ILE A 6 19.39 -20.68 -3.50
CA ILE A 6 18.17 -21.47 -3.38
C ILE A 6 18.35 -22.66 -4.31
N ASP A 7 18.80 -23.78 -3.74
CA ASP A 7 19.32 -24.90 -4.52
C ASP A 7 18.22 -25.89 -4.99
N ASN A 8 16.96 -25.69 -4.60
CA ASN A 8 15.86 -26.58 -4.95
C ASN A 8 14.56 -25.82 -5.30
N PHE A 9 13.73 -26.47 -6.11
CA PHE A 9 12.48 -25.89 -6.64
C PHE A 9 11.46 -25.55 -5.55
N ASP A 10 11.40 -26.33 -4.48
CA ASP A 10 10.42 -26.16 -3.40
C ASP A 10 10.68 -24.87 -2.62
N ASP A 11 11.94 -24.61 -2.26
CA ASP A 11 12.35 -23.37 -1.60
C ASP A 11 12.21 -22.15 -2.53
N ALA A 12 12.50 -22.33 -3.83
CA ALA A 12 12.29 -21.31 -4.85
C ALA A 12 10.81 -20.95 -5.01
N GLN A 13 9.93 -21.94 -4.98
CA GLN A 13 8.48 -21.75 -5.05
C GLN A 13 7.95 -21.01 -3.81
N VAL A 14 8.40 -21.38 -2.62
CA VAL A 14 8.03 -20.68 -1.37
C VAL A 14 8.48 -19.23 -1.43
N ARG A 15 9.73 -18.98 -1.82
CA ARG A 15 10.24 -17.62 -1.92
C ARG A 15 9.50 -16.80 -2.98
N TRP A 16 9.18 -17.40 -4.12
CA TRP A 16 8.38 -16.77 -5.17
C TRP A 16 6.97 -16.40 -4.65
N GLN A 17 6.31 -17.29 -3.90
CA GLN A 17 4.99 -17.05 -3.30
C GLN A 17 5.00 -15.98 -2.21
N GLU A 18 6.14 -15.74 -1.55
CA GLU A 18 6.31 -14.61 -0.64
C GLU A 18 6.47 -13.29 -1.41
N LEU A 19 7.30 -13.29 -2.45
CA LEU A 19 7.65 -12.08 -3.21
C LEU A 19 6.51 -11.59 -4.10
N ALA A 20 5.85 -12.48 -4.83
CA ALA A 20 4.88 -12.11 -5.86
C ALA A 20 3.68 -11.30 -5.33
N PRO A 21 3.00 -11.67 -4.22
CA PRO A 21 1.91 -10.88 -3.68
C PRO A 21 2.36 -9.50 -3.18
N GLN A 22 3.53 -9.40 -2.55
CA GLN A 22 4.08 -8.13 -2.06
C GLN A 22 4.40 -7.19 -3.22
N LEU A 23 5.00 -7.71 -4.29
CA LEU A 23 5.29 -6.95 -5.50
C LEU A 23 4.00 -6.52 -6.21
N LEU A 24 2.99 -7.39 -6.31
CA LEU A 24 1.70 -7.05 -6.92
C LEU A 24 0.93 -5.98 -6.12
N ASP A 25 0.88 -6.09 -4.79
CA ASP A 25 0.22 -5.11 -3.92
C ASP A 25 0.95 -3.76 -3.94
N ALA A 26 2.29 -3.78 -3.96
CA ALA A 26 3.10 -2.59 -4.16
C ALA A 26 2.85 -1.93 -5.52
N GLN A 27 2.82 -2.72 -6.59
CA GLN A 27 2.52 -2.26 -7.94
C GLN A 27 1.11 -1.66 -7.98
N GLU A 28 0.10 -2.38 -7.49
CA GLU A 28 -1.28 -1.92 -7.47
C GLU A 28 -1.44 -0.64 -6.66
N THR A 29 -0.90 -0.56 -5.44
CA THR A 29 -1.06 0.62 -4.58
C THR A 29 -0.36 1.85 -5.18
N TYR A 30 0.86 1.68 -5.70
CA TYR A 30 1.63 2.71 -6.38
C TYR A 30 0.90 3.29 -7.60
N TYR A 31 0.34 2.43 -8.44
CA TYR A 31 -0.37 2.86 -9.66
C TYR A 31 -1.84 3.21 -9.44
N SER A 32 -2.46 2.85 -8.32
CA SER A 32 -3.88 3.12 -8.03
C SER A 32 -4.10 4.39 -7.21
N THR A 33 -3.36 4.54 -6.11
CA THR A 33 -3.55 5.64 -5.15
C THR A 33 -2.46 6.71 -5.26
N GLY A 34 -1.35 6.40 -5.94
CA GLY A 34 -0.14 7.23 -5.86
C GLY A 34 0.57 7.13 -4.52
N ASP A 35 0.08 6.29 -3.60
CA ASP A 35 0.77 5.98 -2.35
C ASP A 35 1.81 4.89 -2.60
N GLN A 36 2.99 5.09 -2.04
CA GLN A 36 4.12 4.18 -2.18
C GLN A 36 4.22 3.33 -0.91
N VAL A 37 3.65 2.12 -0.94
CA VAL A 37 3.73 1.14 0.17
C VAL A 37 5.07 0.42 0.22
N MET A 38 5.81 0.45 -0.88
CA MET A 38 7.14 -0.10 -1.07
C MET A 38 7.89 0.79 -2.04
N VAL A 39 9.15 1.09 -1.78
CA VAL A 39 9.91 1.94 -2.70
C VAL A 39 10.29 1.25 -3.99
N ASP A 40 10.50 2.07 -5.01
CA ASP A 40 11.07 1.74 -6.30
C ASP A 40 12.31 0.83 -6.17
N ALA A 41 13.38 1.13 -5.41
CA ALA A 41 14.53 0.21 -5.41
C ALA A 41 14.43 -0.99 -4.45
N THR A 42 13.52 -0.99 -3.45
CA THR A 42 13.14 -2.24 -2.76
C THR A 42 12.35 -3.12 -3.72
N TYR A 43 11.37 -2.53 -4.41
CA TYR A 43 10.59 -3.19 -5.44
C TYR A 43 11.51 -3.76 -6.52
N ASP A 44 12.52 -3.01 -6.98
CA ASP A 44 13.47 -3.47 -7.98
C ASP A 44 14.38 -4.59 -7.45
N ALA A 45 14.80 -4.54 -6.17
CA ALA A 45 15.58 -5.61 -5.55
C ALA A 45 14.77 -6.91 -5.42
N LEU A 46 13.54 -6.82 -4.91
CA LEU A 46 12.62 -7.95 -4.81
C LEU A 46 12.18 -8.46 -6.19
N MET A 47 12.02 -7.58 -7.17
CA MET A 47 11.73 -7.93 -8.56
C MET A 47 12.92 -8.61 -9.24
N ARG A 48 14.16 -8.21 -8.92
CA ARG A 48 15.38 -8.92 -9.37
C ARG A 48 15.43 -10.32 -8.78
N GLU A 49 15.16 -10.44 -7.48
CA GLU A 49 15.11 -11.75 -6.81
C GLU A 49 14.02 -12.64 -7.43
N LEU A 50 12.81 -12.11 -7.63
CA LEU A 50 11.72 -12.82 -8.29
C LEU A 50 12.10 -13.29 -9.70
N ARG A 51 12.74 -12.43 -10.49
CA ARG A 51 13.20 -12.77 -11.86
C ARG A 51 14.29 -13.84 -11.86
N ALA A 52 15.25 -13.74 -10.94
CA ALA A 52 16.30 -14.76 -10.79
C ALA A 52 15.68 -16.13 -10.48
N LEU A 53 14.68 -16.16 -9.60
CA LEU A 53 13.94 -17.40 -9.30
C LEU A 53 13.18 -17.94 -10.51
N GLU A 54 12.51 -17.08 -11.29
CA GLU A 54 11.79 -17.49 -12.52
C GLU A 54 12.72 -17.96 -13.64
N GLU A 55 13.93 -17.40 -13.72
CA GLU A 55 14.95 -17.78 -14.69
C GLU A 55 15.60 -19.12 -14.34
N GLU A 56 15.97 -19.31 -13.07
CA GLU A 56 16.56 -20.54 -12.56
C GLU A 56 15.55 -21.69 -12.50
N PHE A 57 14.27 -21.37 -12.20
CA PHE A 57 13.16 -22.32 -12.13
C PHE A 57 11.99 -21.92 -13.05
N PRO A 58 12.07 -22.21 -14.36
CA PRO A 58 11.06 -21.79 -15.36
C PRO A 58 9.62 -22.23 -15.08
N GLN A 59 9.43 -23.24 -14.21
CA GLN A 59 8.12 -23.74 -13.80
C GLN A 59 7.36 -22.75 -12.89
N LEU A 60 8.07 -21.79 -12.27
CA LEU A 60 7.46 -20.72 -11.46
C LEU A 60 6.85 -19.60 -12.32
N TRP A 61 7.22 -19.55 -13.60
CA TRP A 61 6.77 -18.52 -14.51
C TRP A 61 5.26 -18.65 -14.79
N SER A 62 4.56 -17.51 -14.73
CA SER A 62 3.13 -17.42 -15.07
C SER A 62 2.83 -16.12 -15.81
N PRO A 63 1.86 -16.11 -16.76
CA PRO A 63 1.37 -14.88 -17.38
C PRO A 63 0.92 -13.81 -16.37
N ASP A 64 0.51 -14.22 -15.16
CA ASP A 64 0.05 -13.34 -14.10
C ASP A 64 1.13 -12.84 -13.13
N SER A 65 2.39 -13.25 -13.32
CA SER A 65 3.52 -12.84 -12.50
C SER A 65 3.71 -11.31 -12.45
N PRO A 66 4.14 -10.73 -11.32
CA PRO A 66 4.59 -9.33 -11.28
C PRO A 66 5.69 -9.01 -12.31
N SER A 67 6.51 -10.00 -12.70
CA SER A 67 7.60 -9.81 -13.67
C SER A 67 7.10 -9.55 -15.10
N THR A 68 5.89 -10.02 -15.44
CA THR A 68 5.27 -9.91 -16.78
C THR A 68 4.36 -8.68 -16.91
N LYS A 69 3.88 -8.13 -15.78
CA LYS A 69 2.95 -7.00 -15.73
C LYS A 69 3.68 -5.65 -15.81
N VAL A 70 3.12 -4.73 -16.60
CA VAL A 70 3.51 -3.32 -16.63
C VAL A 70 2.46 -2.56 -15.84
N GLY A 71 2.85 -1.66 -14.93
CA GLY A 71 1.85 -0.79 -14.28
C GLY A 71 0.82 -1.50 -13.40
N ALA A 72 -0.33 -0.87 -13.15
CA ALA A 72 -1.52 -1.54 -12.59
C ALA A 72 -2.80 -1.05 -13.27
N LYS A 73 -3.86 -1.84 -13.11
CA LYS A 73 -5.18 -1.53 -13.67
C LYS A 73 -5.77 -0.26 -13.03
N PRO A 74 -6.54 0.53 -13.77
CA PRO A 74 -7.27 1.68 -13.23
C PRO A 74 -8.20 1.29 -12.07
N VAL A 75 -8.31 2.17 -11.07
CA VAL A 75 -9.08 1.94 -9.84
C VAL A 75 -10.58 1.94 -10.10
N ARG A 76 -11.33 1.01 -9.48
CA ARG A 76 -12.80 1.07 -9.45
C ARG A 76 -13.25 2.32 -8.68
N GLY A 77 -13.99 3.21 -9.35
CA GLY A 77 -14.51 4.46 -8.78
C GLY A 77 -13.64 5.71 -9.04
N GLY A 78 -12.57 5.59 -9.84
CA GLY A 78 -11.70 6.71 -10.26
C GLY A 78 -12.04 7.29 -11.66
N LEU A 79 -11.11 8.08 -12.20
CA LEU A 79 -11.18 8.68 -13.54
C LEU A 79 -11.44 7.62 -14.64
N PRO A 80 -12.10 7.97 -15.76
CA PRO A 80 -12.41 7.01 -16.82
C PRO A 80 -11.17 6.31 -17.37
N SER A 81 -11.24 4.99 -17.58
CA SER A 81 -10.14 4.23 -18.18
C SER A 81 -10.06 4.42 -19.69
N VAL A 82 -8.85 4.47 -20.24
CA VAL A 82 -8.59 4.65 -21.68
C VAL A 82 -7.51 3.68 -22.14
N THR A 83 -7.78 2.96 -23.22
CA THR A 83 -6.78 2.14 -23.91
C THR A 83 -5.84 3.01 -24.76
N HIS A 84 -4.54 2.84 -24.59
CA HIS A 84 -3.49 3.50 -25.40
C HIS A 84 -3.50 2.96 -26.83
N ILE A 85 -3.18 3.81 -27.82
CA ILE A 85 -3.10 3.38 -29.23
C ILE A 85 -1.86 2.52 -29.41
N SER A 86 -0.74 2.96 -28.85
CA SER A 86 0.49 2.17 -28.73
C SER A 86 0.80 1.85 -27.27
N ARG A 87 1.21 0.61 -26.99
CA ARG A 87 1.54 0.16 -25.63
C ARG A 87 2.68 0.98 -25.03
N MET A 88 2.51 1.43 -23.79
CA MET A 88 3.58 2.04 -22.99
C MET A 88 4.36 0.96 -22.23
N TYR A 89 5.67 0.95 -22.38
CA TYR A 89 6.58 0.00 -21.73
C TYR A 89 7.27 0.62 -20.50
N SER A 90 7.88 -0.24 -19.69
CA SER A 90 8.86 0.19 -18.68
C SER A 90 10.28 0.12 -19.27
N LEU A 91 11.29 0.62 -18.54
CA LEU A 91 12.69 0.38 -18.87
C LEU A 91 13.24 -0.81 -18.06
N GLN A 92 14.32 -1.41 -18.55
CA GLN A 92 15.16 -2.32 -17.76
C GLN A 92 16.06 -1.48 -16.85
N ASP A 93 16.09 -1.78 -15.56
CA ASP A 93 16.96 -1.09 -14.62
C ASP A 93 18.30 -1.82 -14.48
N VAL A 94 19.40 -1.05 -14.41
CA VAL A 94 20.74 -1.50 -14.04
C VAL A 94 21.25 -0.65 -12.88
N PHE A 95 21.98 -1.27 -11.96
CA PHE A 95 22.38 -0.68 -10.68
C PHE A 95 23.90 -0.56 -10.52
N SER A 96 24.67 -1.07 -11.48
CA SER A 96 26.13 -1.03 -11.45
C SER A 96 26.72 -0.71 -12.83
N ARG A 97 27.96 -0.22 -12.82
CA ARG A 97 28.73 0.04 -14.04
C ARG A 97 28.98 -1.22 -14.85
N ASP A 98 29.14 -2.36 -14.16
CA ASP A 98 29.37 -3.66 -14.79
C ASP A 98 28.11 -4.14 -15.52
N GLU A 99 26.94 -4.06 -14.87
CA GLU A 99 25.64 -4.37 -15.51
C GLU A 99 25.38 -3.49 -16.75
N LEU A 100 25.72 -2.19 -16.66
CA LEU A 100 25.61 -1.27 -17.79
C LEU A 100 26.58 -1.66 -18.92
N ALA A 101 27.82 -2.04 -18.59
CA ALA A 101 28.81 -2.47 -19.58
C ALA A 101 28.41 -3.76 -20.28
N GLU A 102 27.80 -4.70 -19.55
CA GLU A 102 27.25 -5.95 -20.10
C GLU A 102 26.10 -5.65 -21.07
N TRP A 103 25.14 -4.82 -20.67
CA TRP A 103 24.04 -4.39 -21.54
C TRP A 103 24.57 -3.70 -22.81
N PHE A 104 25.50 -2.75 -22.65
CA PHE A 104 26.11 -2.00 -23.75
C PHE A 104 26.81 -2.94 -24.73
N THR A 105 27.61 -3.88 -24.21
CA THR A 105 28.33 -4.88 -25.02
C THR A 105 27.37 -5.83 -25.72
N GLY A 106 26.30 -6.26 -25.04
CA GLY A 106 25.28 -7.13 -25.60
C GLY A 106 24.58 -6.49 -26.80
N VAL A 107 24.09 -5.27 -26.62
CA VAL A 107 23.42 -4.51 -27.67
C VAL A 107 24.38 -4.17 -28.81
N SER A 108 25.62 -3.74 -28.51
CA SER A 108 26.60 -3.32 -29.53
C SER A 108 26.95 -4.42 -30.54
N LYS A 109 26.85 -5.70 -30.15
CA LYS A 109 27.06 -6.83 -31.09
C LYS A 109 26.00 -6.91 -32.19
N GLU A 110 24.81 -6.37 -31.94
CA GLU A 110 23.68 -6.35 -32.87
C GLU A 110 23.56 -5.01 -33.63
N LEU A 111 24.44 -4.05 -33.34
CA LEU A 111 24.45 -2.71 -33.92
C LEU A 111 25.39 -2.59 -35.12
N PRO A 112 25.03 -1.81 -36.17
CA PRO A 112 25.97 -1.32 -37.16
C PRO A 112 27.09 -0.46 -36.53
N ASP A 113 28.22 -0.35 -37.21
CA ASP A 113 29.30 0.56 -36.79
C ASP A 113 28.81 2.02 -36.75
N GLY A 114 29.18 2.75 -35.69
CA GLY A 114 28.91 4.19 -35.57
C GLY A 114 27.53 4.58 -35.03
N VAL A 115 26.76 3.65 -34.44
CA VAL A 115 25.48 3.97 -33.78
C VAL A 115 25.71 4.79 -32.50
N SER A 116 25.01 5.92 -32.40
CA SER A 116 24.95 6.79 -31.23
C SER A 116 23.91 6.34 -30.22
N PHE A 117 24.09 6.78 -28.97
CA PHE A 117 23.17 6.61 -27.86
C PHE A 117 22.75 7.97 -27.34
N THR A 118 21.48 8.14 -27.03
CA THR A 118 20.96 9.32 -26.35
C THR A 118 20.86 9.05 -24.86
N THR A 119 21.37 9.96 -24.03
CA THR A 119 21.25 9.94 -22.58
C THR A 119 20.36 11.07 -22.11
N GLU A 120 19.47 10.76 -21.16
CA GLU A 120 18.58 11.73 -20.54
C GLU A 120 18.43 11.43 -19.05
N VAL A 121 18.27 12.46 -18.22
CA VAL A 121 17.96 12.27 -16.81
C VAL A 121 16.58 11.61 -16.65
N LYS A 122 16.49 10.62 -15.76
CA LYS A 122 15.26 9.88 -15.50
C LYS A 122 14.44 10.62 -14.44
N ILE A 123 13.51 11.46 -14.91
CA ILE A 123 12.67 12.32 -14.07
C ILE A 123 11.82 11.46 -13.13
N ASP A 124 11.75 11.87 -11.86
CA ASP A 124 10.93 11.22 -10.87
C ASP A 124 9.52 11.84 -10.83
N GLY A 125 8.61 11.31 -11.65
CA GLY A 125 7.26 11.87 -11.83
C GLY A 125 6.18 10.84 -12.15
N LEU A 126 5.20 11.25 -12.94
CA LEU A 126 4.14 10.39 -13.49
C LEU A 126 4.20 10.38 -15.02
N ALA A 127 4.32 9.18 -15.59
CA ALA A 127 4.29 8.99 -17.04
C ALA A 127 2.90 9.31 -17.64
N LEU A 128 2.90 10.15 -18.67
CA LEU A 128 1.74 10.55 -19.45
C LEU A 128 1.90 10.16 -20.93
N ASN A 129 0.76 9.92 -21.57
CA ASN A 129 0.62 9.78 -23.02
C ASN A 129 -0.37 10.85 -23.51
N LEU A 130 0.10 11.76 -24.36
CA LEU A 130 -0.66 12.84 -24.96
C LEU A 130 -1.01 12.47 -26.40
N THR A 131 -2.29 12.26 -26.69
CA THR A 131 -2.77 11.99 -28.05
C THR A 131 -3.19 13.29 -28.72
N TYR A 132 -2.46 13.68 -29.76
CA TYR A 132 -2.81 14.80 -30.63
C TYR A 132 -3.39 14.28 -31.95
N ARG A 133 -4.49 14.89 -32.39
CA ARG A 133 -5.09 14.64 -33.70
C ARG A 133 -5.15 15.95 -34.49
N ASN A 134 -4.56 15.95 -35.69
CA ASN A 134 -4.41 17.15 -36.51
C ASN A 134 -3.86 18.35 -35.72
N GLY A 135 -2.89 18.06 -34.83
CA GLY A 135 -2.26 19.05 -33.96
C GLY A 135 -3.04 19.45 -32.71
N TRP A 136 -4.27 18.99 -32.50
CA TRP A 136 -5.06 19.34 -31.31
C TRP A 136 -5.00 18.24 -30.25
N LEU A 137 -4.84 18.63 -28.98
CA LEU A 137 -4.84 17.71 -27.85
C LEU A 137 -6.24 17.09 -27.69
N GLU A 138 -6.38 15.87 -28.21
CA GLU A 138 -7.61 15.09 -28.15
C GLU A 138 -7.75 14.44 -26.77
N ARG A 139 -6.65 13.90 -26.24
CA ARG A 139 -6.65 13.13 -25.00
C ARG A 139 -5.29 13.14 -24.30
N ALA A 140 -5.30 13.07 -22.97
CA ALA A 140 -4.14 12.69 -22.19
C ALA A 140 -4.50 11.55 -21.22
N ALA A 141 -3.61 10.56 -21.11
CA ALA A 141 -3.82 9.41 -20.24
C ALA A 141 -2.57 9.10 -19.39
N THR A 142 -2.79 8.63 -18.17
CA THR A 142 -1.72 8.04 -17.34
C THR A 142 -1.23 6.73 -17.96
N ARG A 143 -0.06 6.23 -17.55
CA ARG A 143 0.41 4.92 -18.04
C ARG A 143 -0.55 3.77 -17.74
N GLY A 144 -1.15 3.74 -16.54
CA GLY A 144 -1.90 2.59 -16.02
C GLY A 144 -1.11 1.30 -16.18
N ASP A 145 -1.70 0.24 -16.76
CA ASP A 145 -1.05 -1.07 -16.97
C ASP A 145 -0.19 -1.15 -18.25
N GLY A 146 0.09 0.00 -18.87
CA GLY A 146 0.79 0.13 -20.14
C GLY A 146 -0.08 -0.14 -21.36
N VAL A 147 -1.25 -0.79 -21.21
CA VAL A 147 -2.26 -0.96 -22.27
C VAL A 147 -3.44 -0.03 -22.03
N THR A 148 -3.85 0.14 -20.78
CA THR A 148 -4.97 0.97 -20.33
C THR A 148 -4.51 1.90 -19.22
N GLY A 149 -4.68 3.20 -19.43
CA GLY A 149 -4.47 4.29 -18.48
C GLY A 149 -5.77 4.89 -17.95
N GLU A 150 -5.64 5.96 -17.18
CA GLU A 150 -6.76 6.83 -16.77
C GLU A 150 -6.77 8.12 -17.58
N ASP A 151 -7.95 8.58 -17.98
CA ASP A 151 -8.15 9.87 -18.67
C ASP A 151 -7.89 11.03 -17.70
N VAL A 152 -6.79 11.75 -17.94
CA VAL A 152 -6.38 12.93 -17.19
C VAL A 152 -6.40 14.18 -18.07
N THR A 153 -7.11 14.15 -19.20
CA THR A 153 -7.13 15.24 -20.20
C THR A 153 -7.47 16.59 -19.58
N ARG A 154 -8.45 16.63 -18.68
CA ARG A 154 -8.88 17.87 -18.02
C ARG A 154 -7.79 18.46 -17.11
N ASN A 155 -7.04 17.61 -16.42
CA ASN A 155 -5.96 18.02 -15.54
C ASN A 155 -4.74 18.47 -16.34
N VAL A 156 -4.41 17.74 -17.41
CA VAL A 156 -3.30 18.06 -18.31
C VAL A 156 -3.47 19.43 -18.97
N ARG A 157 -4.69 19.82 -19.35
CA ARG A 157 -4.95 21.16 -19.91
C ARG A 157 -4.64 22.33 -18.96
N MET A 158 -4.46 22.06 -17.67
CA MET A 158 -4.06 23.08 -16.69
C MET A 158 -2.54 23.25 -16.60
N ILE A 159 -1.75 22.38 -17.24
CA ILE A 159 -0.29 22.41 -17.24
C ILE A 159 0.16 23.31 -18.39
N ALA A 160 0.70 24.48 -18.04
CA ALA A 160 1.02 25.54 -19.02
C ALA A 160 2.05 25.12 -20.08
N SER A 161 2.92 24.17 -19.77
CA SER A 161 3.95 23.67 -20.68
C SER A 161 3.44 22.63 -21.68
N ILE A 162 2.21 22.14 -21.54
CA ILE A 162 1.57 21.24 -22.49
C ILE A 162 0.63 22.07 -23.38
N PRO A 163 0.93 22.22 -24.69
CA PRO A 163 0.09 23.03 -25.56
C PRO A 163 -1.21 22.30 -25.93
N ASP A 164 -2.34 23.01 -25.92
CA ASP A 164 -3.61 22.49 -26.48
C ASP A 164 -3.52 22.24 -27.99
N GLN A 165 -2.65 22.99 -28.68
CA GLN A 165 -2.40 22.84 -30.11
C GLN A 165 -0.89 22.84 -30.38
N LEU A 166 -0.39 21.81 -31.07
CA LEU A 166 1.00 21.74 -31.54
C LEU A 166 1.29 22.90 -32.50
N ARG A 167 2.54 23.36 -32.48
CA ARG A 167 3.06 24.43 -33.36
C ARG A 167 3.84 23.84 -34.53
N GLY A 168 4.13 24.68 -35.53
CA GLY A 168 4.94 24.28 -36.69
C GLY A 168 4.11 23.78 -37.88
N ASP A 169 4.81 23.59 -39.01
CA ASP A 169 4.18 23.34 -40.31
C ASP A 169 3.99 21.85 -40.62
N ARG A 170 4.73 20.97 -39.93
CA ARG A 170 4.73 19.51 -40.15
C ARG A 170 4.10 18.79 -38.96
N ILE A 171 2.78 18.83 -38.91
CA ILE A 171 1.99 18.16 -37.87
C ILE A 171 1.33 16.91 -38.50
N PRO A 172 1.54 15.72 -37.95
CA PRO A 172 0.92 14.49 -38.45
C PRO A 172 -0.59 14.47 -38.14
N GLU A 173 -1.33 13.60 -38.84
CA GLU A 173 -2.76 13.39 -38.57
C GLU A 173 -2.98 12.88 -37.13
N LEU A 174 -2.11 11.98 -36.67
CA LEU A 174 -2.14 11.42 -35.34
C LEU A 174 -0.71 11.31 -34.79
N VAL A 175 -0.50 11.77 -33.56
CA VAL A 175 0.72 11.50 -32.80
C VAL A 175 0.43 11.31 -31.32
N GLU A 176 1.01 10.26 -30.74
CA GLU A 176 1.12 10.08 -29.29
C GLU A 176 2.49 10.58 -28.83
N ILE A 177 2.49 11.53 -27.90
CA ILE A 177 3.68 12.11 -27.30
C ILE A 177 3.74 11.68 -25.83
N ARG A 178 4.83 11.04 -25.45
CA ARG A 178 5.04 10.50 -24.10
C ARG A 178 6.01 11.39 -23.35
N GLY A 179 5.72 11.61 -22.08
CA GLY A 179 6.56 12.41 -21.21
C GLY A 179 6.26 12.16 -19.75
N GLU A 180 6.99 12.83 -18.89
CA GLU A 180 6.80 12.77 -17.44
C GLU A 180 6.23 14.11 -16.97
N VAL A 181 5.12 14.07 -16.22
CA VAL A 181 4.67 15.21 -15.42
C VAL A 181 5.33 15.15 -14.05
N PHE A 182 5.87 16.25 -13.57
CA PHE A 182 6.57 16.35 -12.30
C PHE A 182 6.21 17.65 -11.57
N PHE A 183 6.57 17.70 -10.29
CA PHE A 183 6.42 18.89 -9.47
C PHE A 183 7.79 19.55 -9.32
N PRO A 184 8.03 20.75 -9.88
CA PRO A 184 9.30 21.44 -9.69
C PRO A 184 9.64 21.65 -8.20
N VAL A 185 10.89 21.41 -7.80
CA VAL A 185 11.33 21.42 -6.39
C VAL A 185 11.03 22.75 -5.71
N ALA A 186 11.26 23.87 -6.39
CA ALA A 186 10.98 25.20 -5.87
C ALA A 186 9.47 25.43 -5.66
N ALA A 187 8.64 25.00 -6.62
CA ALA A 187 7.19 25.12 -6.52
C ALA A 187 6.62 24.21 -5.42
N PHE A 188 7.15 22.99 -5.29
CA PHE A 188 6.80 22.05 -4.24
C PHE A 188 7.10 22.63 -2.85
N THR A 189 8.30 23.17 -2.68
CA THR A 189 8.74 23.82 -1.43
C THR A 189 7.84 25.00 -1.08
N GLN A 190 7.51 25.85 -2.06
CA GLN A 190 6.62 26.98 -1.88
C GLN A 190 5.19 26.54 -1.51
N TYR A 191 4.69 25.49 -2.14
CA TYR A 191 3.37 24.93 -1.84
C TYR A 191 3.30 24.42 -0.40
N ASN A 192 4.26 23.59 0.01
CA ASN A 192 4.30 23.07 1.38
C ASN A 192 4.44 24.20 2.42
N ALA A 193 5.29 25.20 2.16
CA ALA A 193 5.38 26.39 3.02
C ALA A 193 4.04 27.16 3.10
N SER A 194 3.28 27.23 2.01
CA SER A 194 1.94 27.84 2.01
C SER A 194 0.91 27.03 2.82
N VAL A 195 1.03 25.69 2.79
CA VAL A 195 0.22 24.78 3.61
C VAL A 195 0.54 24.98 5.09
N ASP A 196 1.81 25.09 5.45
CA ASP A 196 2.23 25.36 6.83
C ASP A 196 1.73 26.72 7.32
N ALA A 197 1.87 27.76 6.50
CA ALA A 197 1.33 29.08 6.82
C ALA A 197 -0.20 29.06 7.00
N ARG A 198 -0.92 28.31 6.15
CA ARG A 198 -2.37 28.12 6.28
C ARG A 198 -2.72 27.35 7.55
N ASN A 199 -1.95 26.33 7.91
CA ASN A 199 -2.14 25.56 9.14
C ASN A 199 -1.91 26.44 10.37
N ALA A 200 -0.91 27.32 10.36
CA ALA A 200 -0.69 28.31 11.42
C ALA A 200 -1.87 29.29 11.54
N GLN A 201 -2.48 29.72 10.43
CA GLN A 201 -3.70 30.53 10.47
C GLN A 201 -4.90 29.76 11.02
N ILE A 202 -5.05 28.48 10.66
CA ILE A 202 -6.06 27.58 11.21
C ILE A 202 -5.87 27.45 12.72
N ASP A 203 -4.64 27.35 13.21
CA ASP A 203 -4.35 27.31 14.64
C ASP A 203 -4.76 28.60 15.34
N ALA A 204 -4.36 29.76 14.83
CA ALA A 204 -4.78 31.04 15.38
C ALA A 204 -6.32 31.20 15.38
N ARG A 205 -7.01 30.73 14.34
CA ARG A 205 -8.48 30.74 14.28
C ARG A 205 -9.09 29.75 15.27
N ASN A 206 -8.53 28.56 15.40
CA ASN A 206 -8.93 27.53 16.34
C ASN A 206 -8.74 27.98 17.79
N GLU A 207 -7.72 28.78 18.09
CA GLU A 207 -7.52 29.41 19.40
C GLU A 207 -8.63 30.42 19.70
N ARG A 208 -8.99 31.28 18.74
CA ARG A 208 -10.13 32.22 18.88
C ARG A 208 -11.46 31.47 19.05
N ILE A 209 -11.68 30.41 18.29
CA ILE A 209 -12.84 29.53 18.43
C ILE A 209 -12.86 28.90 19.83
N SER A 210 -11.70 28.45 20.32
CA SER A 210 -11.58 27.90 21.66
C SER A 210 -11.87 28.94 22.74
N ALA A 211 -11.42 30.19 22.57
CA ALA A 211 -11.73 31.30 23.46
C ALA A 211 -13.23 31.63 23.45
N ALA A 212 -13.84 31.78 22.27
CA ALA A 212 -15.27 32.00 22.13
C ALA A 212 -16.09 30.84 22.73
N ASN A 213 -15.65 29.59 22.55
CA ASN A 213 -16.30 28.44 23.15
C ASN A 213 -16.19 28.43 24.68
N ARG A 214 -15.10 28.95 25.27
CA ARG A 214 -15.02 29.15 26.73
C ARG A 214 -16.04 30.18 27.22
N GLU A 215 -16.26 31.25 26.47
CA GLU A 215 -17.25 32.28 26.77
C GLU A 215 -18.69 31.77 26.59
N ILE A 216 -18.98 31.08 25.48
CA ILE A 216 -20.25 30.38 25.24
C ILE A 216 -20.51 29.39 26.38
N ALA A 217 -19.50 28.65 26.81
CA ALA A 217 -19.65 27.75 27.95
C ALA A 217 -19.96 28.52 29.26
N ALA A 218 -19.44 29.73 29.45
CA ALA A 218 -19.77 30.58 30.60
C ALA A 218 -21.20 31.12 30.53
N GLN A 219 -21.63 31.58 29.36
CA GLN A 219 -23.01 32.03 29.12
C GLN A 219 -24.01 30.88 29.28
N ASN A 220 -23.70 29.70 28.73
CA ASN A 220 -24.54 28.51 28.91
C ASN A 220 -24.60 28.06 30.37
N ARG A 221 -23.54 28.25 31.17
CA ARG A 221 -23.63 28.05 32.64
C ARG A 221 -24.65 28.99 33.28
N ALA A 222 -24.68 30.28 32.87
CA ALA A 222 -25.66 31.24 33.37
C ALA A 222 -27.09 30.93 32.88
N ILE A 223 -27.26 30.57 31.60
CA ILE A 223 -28.55 30.14 31.02
C ILE A 223 -29.09 28.91 31.78
N ARG A 224 -28.24 27.90 32.04
CA ARG A 224 -28.62 26.72 32.82
C ARG A 224 -29.05 27.08 34.24
N ALA A 225 -28.34 28.00 34.90
CA ALA A 225 -28.69 28.45 36.25
C ALA A 225 -30.03 29.19 36.27
N ALA A 226 -30.33 30.02 35.27
CA ALA A 226 -31.61 30.72 35.14
C ALA A 226 -32.76 29.76 34.80
N ASN A 227 -32.54 28.85 33.84
CA ASN A 227 -33.53 27.84 33.43
C ASN A 227 -33.91 26.89 34.56
N ALA A 228 -33.02 26.66 35.54
CA ALA A 228 -33.28 25.76 36.68
C ALA A 228 -34.50 26.18 37.53
N SER A 229 -34.94 27.44 37.43
CA SER A 229 -36.09 27.98 38.18
C SER A 229 -37.34 28.21 37.31
N LEU A 230 -37.30 27.84 36.02
CA LEU A 230 -38.36 28.13 35.04
C LEU A 230 -39.09 26.85 34.56
N PRO A 231 -40.41 26.90 34.35
CA PRO A 231 -41.16 25.85 33.65
C PRO A 231 -40.58 25.52 32.27
N SER A 232 -40.68 24.26 31.84
CA SER A 232 -40.02 23.77 30.61
C SER A 232 -40.42 24.52 29.34
N ASP A 233 -41.62 25.07 29.27
CA ASP A 233 -42.16 25.86 28.17
C ASP A 233 -41.62 27.31 28.13
N GLN A 234 -40.88 27.73 29.16
CA GLN A 234 -40.31 29.07 29.31
C GLN A 234 -38.77 29.10 29.34
N GLN A 235 -38.12 27.94 29.15
CA GLN A 235 -36.65 27.85 29.18
C GLN A 235 -36.01 28.40 27.89
N VAL A 236 -34.86 29.05 28.05
CA VAL A 236 -34.09 29.60 26.93
C VAL A 236 -33.07 28.57 26.44
N ALA A 237 -32.98 28.39 25.12
CA ALA A 237 -32.05 27.45 24.52
C ALA A 237 -30.58 27.85 24.74
N GLU A 238 -29.71 26.86 24.92
CA GLU A 238 -28.26 27.08 25.01
C GLU A 238 -27.65 27.48 23.67
N ILE A 239 -26.55 28.22 23.75
CA ILE A 239 -25.80 28.68 22.59
C ILE A 239 -24.90 27.53 22.09
N PRO A 240 -24.98 27.11 20.82
CA PRO A 240 -24.17 26.02 20.28
C PRO A 240 -22.68 26.41 20.17
N SER A 241 -21.79 25.46 20.45
CA SER A 241 -20.34 25.67 20.32
C SER A 241 -19.91 25.75 18.85
N LYS A 242 -18.91 26.59 18.58
CA LYS A 242 -18.29 26.74 17.25
C LYS A 242 -17.36 25.55 16.97
N ARG A 243 -17.39 25.02 15.74
CA ARG A 243 -16.54 23.89 15.30
C ARG A 243 -15.13 24.38 14.97
N ARG A 244 -14.13 23.57 15.33
CA ARG A 244 -12.74 23.76 14.92
C ARG A 244 -12.54 23.33 13.47
N GLU A 245 -11.53 23.89 12.84
CA GLU A 245 -11.10 23.54 11.49
C GLU A 245 -9.94 22.54 11.53
N ALA A 246 -9.93 21.59 10.60
CA ALA A 246 -8.87 20.60 10.46
C ALA A 246 -7.69 21.18 9.68
N HIS A 247 -6.48 20.73 10.01
CA HIS A 247 -5.27 21.04 9.25
C HIS A 247 -5.30 20.40 7.85
N VAL A 248 -4.58 21.03 6.93
CA VAL A 248 -4.30 20.50 5.60
C VAL A 248 -3.00 19.71 5.66
N LYS A 249 -2.97 18.47 5.15
CA LYS A 249 -1.76 17.66 5.12
C LYS A 249 -0.79 18.17 4.03
N PRO A 250 0.49 18.41 4.34
CA PRO A 250 1.51 18.69 3.32
C PRO A 250 1.84 17.42 2.52
N PHE A 251 2.44 17.59 1.35
CA PHE A 251 2.93 16.46 0.56
C PHE A 251 4.31 16.00 1.04
N VAL A 252 4.53 14.68 0.98
CA VAL A 252 5.77 14.05 1.45
C VAL A 252 6.91 14.18 0.44
N ASN A 253 6.64 13.98 -0.85
CA ASN A 253 7.62 14.15 -1.92
C ASN A 253 6.98 14.73 -3.20
N PRO A 254 7.78 15.34 -4.10
CA PRO A 254 7.34 15.87 -5.38
C PRO A 254 6.59 14.88 -6.28
N ARG A 255 7.03 13.62 -6.34
CA ARG A 255 6.43 12.58 -7.19
C ARG A 255 4.98 12.27 -6.81
N ASN A 256 4.74 11.98 -5.53
CA ASN A 256 3.41 11.67 -4.99
C ASN A 256 2.51 12.89 -5.06
N ALA A 257 3.08 14.09 -4.86
CA ALA A 257 2.37 15.34 -5.06
C ALA A 257 1.90 15.49 -6.52
N ALA A 258 2.76 15.22 -7.52
CA ALA A 258 2.38 15.25 -8.92
C ALA A 258 1.31 14.19 -9.24
N SER A 259 1.55 12.92 -8.88
CA SER A 259 0.61 11.81 -9.15
C SER A 259 -0.76 12.02 -8.50
N GLY A 260 -0.77 12.35 -7.21
CA GLY A 260 -1.99 12.60 -6.43
C GLY A 260 -2.74 13.86 -6.87
N THR A 261 -2.07 14.81 -7.54
CA THR A 261 -2.70 15.99 -8.16
C THR A 261 -3.35 15.62 -9.49
N MET A 262 -2.67 14.83 -10.32
CA MET A 262 -3.16 14.46 -11.64
C MET A 262 -4.38 13.54 -11.61
N ARG A 263 -4.65 12.89 -10.48
CA ARG A 263 -5.78 11.96 -10.32
C ARG A 263 -6.98 12.56 -9.59
N GLN A 264 -6.99 13.87 -9.35
CA GLN A 264 -8.13 14.54 -8.72
C GLN A 264 -9.21 14.86 -9.75
N GLU A 265 -10.49 14.76 -9.35
CA GLU A 265 -11.61 15.20 -10.18
C GLU A 265 -11.70 16.74 -10.30
N ASP A 266 -11.20 17.46 -9.28
CA ASP A 266 -11.16 18.91 -9.24
C ASP A 266 -9.90 19.45 -9.95
N THR A 267 -10.08 20.10 -11.09
CA THR A 267 -9.00 20.69 -11.88
C THR A 267 -8.37 21.93 -11.22
N GLY A 268 -9.06 22.55 -10.26
CA GLY A 268 -8.59 23.76 -9.56
C GLY A 268 -7.31 23.52 -8.77
N SER A 269 -7.11 22.31 -8.24
CA SER A 269 -5.91 21.94 -7.49
C SER A 269 -4.66 21.84 -8.37
N VAL A 270 -4.82 21.43 -9.65
CA VAL A 270 -3.72 21.33 -10.61
C VAL A 270 -3.16 22.71 -10.95
N ALA A 271 -4.04 23.67 -11.23
CA ALA A 271 -3.66 25.05 -11.53
C ALA A 271 -2.94 25.73 -10.35
N LEU A 272 -3.27 25.35 -9.11
CA LEU A 272 -2.64 25.89 -7.90
C LEU A 272 -1.26 25.28 -7.62
N ARG A 273 -0.93 24.14 -8.21
CA ARG A 273 0.28 23.36 -7.89
C ARG A 273 1.40 23.51 -8.91
N SER A 274 1.19 24.28 -9.98
CA SER A 274 2.22 24.63 -10.97
C SER A 274 3.06 23.44 -11.44
N LEU A 275 2.39 22.32 -11.74
CA LEU A 275 3.06 21.14 -12.31
C LEU A 275 3.69 21.49 -13.67
N ASP A 276 4.72 20.74 -14.03
CA ASP A 276 5.42 20.90 -15.30
C ASP A 276 5.63 19.54 -15.99
N PHE A 277 6.00 19.55 -17.25
CA PHE A 277 6.06 18.38 -18.12
C PHE A 277 7.35 18.39 -18.93
N LEU A 278 7.91 17.22 -19.21
CA LEU A 278 9.00 17.04 -20.16
C LEU A 278 8.72 15.83 -21.06
N ALA A 279 8.74 16.07 -22.37
CA ALA A 279 8.54 15.03 -23.38
C ALA A 279 9.83 14.19 -23.54
N HIS A 280 9.69 12.86 -23.62
CA HIS A 280 10.82 11.95 -23.71
C HIS A 280 10.59 10.74 -24.65
N GLY A 281 9.41 10.64 -25.30
CA GLY A 281 9.15 9.49 -26.17
C GLY A 281 8.03 9.69 -27.18
N LEU A 282 8.10 8.96 -28.28
CA LEU A 282 7.10 8.92 -29.34
C LEU A 282 6.29 7.62 -29.23
N GLY A 283 4.97 7.70 -29.36
CA GLY A 283 4.05 6.57 -29.43
C GLY A 283 3.54 6.30 -30.85
N ALA A 284 2.23 6.09 -30.99
CA ALA A 284 1.58 5.95 -32.28
C ALA A 284 1.80 7.20 -33.16
N LEU A 285 2.01 6.99 -34.44
CA LEU A 285 2.21 8.03 -35.45
C LEU A 285 1.49 7.63 -36.73
N ASP A 286 0.62 8.49 -37.24
CA ASP A 286 -0.07 8.30 -38.53
C ASP A 286 -0.15 9.61 -39.31
N GLY A 287 -0.19 9.51 -40.64
CA GLY A 287 -0.23 10.69 -41.53
C GLY A 287 1.08 11.49 -41.60
N ALA A 288 2.22 10.91 -41.21
CA ALA A 288 3.53 11.56 -41.38
C ALA A 288 4.07 11.38 -42.81
N ASP A 289 4.40 12.50 -43.46
CA ASP A 289 5.06 12.52 -44.77
C ASP A 289 6.54 12.08 -44.69
N ASP A 290 7.19 11.90 -45.85
CA ASP A 290 8.57 11.41 -45.91
C ASP A 290 9.57 12.36 -45.22
N VAL A 291 9.29 13.66 -45.24
CA VAL A 291 10.15 14.68 -44.61
C VAL A 291 10.07 14.55 -43.09
N LEU A 292 8.86 14.48 -42.53
CA LEU A 292 8.65 14.29 -41.11
C LEU A 292 9.17 12.93 -40.65
N ARG A 293 8.97 11.87 -41.42
CA ARG A 293 9.56 10.54 -41.11
C ARG A 293 11.08 10.58 -41.08
N ALA A 294 11.71 11.32 -41.99
CA ALA A 294 13.15 11.52 -41.98
C ALA A 294 13.61 12.32 -40.75
N SER A 295 12.88 13.37 -40.37
CA SER A 295 13.16 14.13 -39.13
C SER A 295 12.99 13.29 -37.86
N LEU A 296 12.08 12.30 -37.88
CA LEU A 296 11.84 11.37 -36.78
C LEU A 296 12.68 10.08 -36.91
N SER A 297 13.76 10.07 -37.71
CA SER A 297 14.58 8.85 -37.90
C SER A 297 15.52 8.56 -36.71
N SER A 298 15.85 9.56 -35.90
CA SER A 298 16.61 9.42 -34.66
C SER A 298 15.85 9.92 -33.43
N GLN A 299 16.29 9.51 -32.25
CA GLN A 299 15.74 9.93 -30.96
C GLN A 299 16.03 11.43 -30.73
N GLU A 300 17.21 11.92 -31.08
CA GLU A 300 17.54 13.34 -31.13
C GLU A 300 16.58 14.12 -32.07
N GLY A 301 16.28 13.55 -33.24
CA GLY A 301 15.34 14.13 -34.20
C GLY A 301 13.92 14.24 -33.65
N VAL A 302 13.47 13.23 -32.89
CA VAL A 302 12.20 13.27 -32.14
C VAL A 302 12.16 14.44 -31.17
N TYR A 303 13.23 14.65 -30.40
CA TYR A 303 13.31 15.78 -29.46
C TYR A 303 13.28 17.13 -30.15
N SER A 304 13.97 17.24 -31.28
CA SER A 304 13.93 18.44 -32.12
C SER A 304 12.51 18.73 -32.61
N MET A 305 11.75 17.71 -33.01
CA MET A 305 10.33 17.85 -33.39
C MET A 305 9.42 18.20 -32.22
N PHE A 306 9.65 17.65 -31.02
CA PHE A 306 8.89 18.07 -29.83
C PHE A 306 9.08 19.55 -29.54
N ILE A 307 10.33 20.05 -29.61
CA ILE A 307 10.63 21.48 -29.44
C ILE A 307 9.94 22.31 -30.54
N GLU A 308 10.02 21.91 -31.81
CA GLU A 308 9.32 22.59 -32.92
C GLU A 308 7.80 22.62 -32.71
N TRP A 309 7.23 21.53 -32.22
CA TRP A 309 5.82 21.41 -31.87
C TRP A 309 5.41 22.18 -30.60
N GLY A 310 6.36 22.79 -29.89
CA GLY A 310 6.13 23.62 -28.72
C GLY A 310 6.06 22.87 -27.41
N LEU A 311 6.54 21.62 -27.37
CA LEU A 311 6.66 20.81 -26.17
C LEU A 311 8.06 20.93 -25.57
N PRO A 312 8.17 20.97 -24.23
CA PRO A 312 9.45 21.04 -23.56
C PRO A 312 10.15 19.68 -23.58
N VAL A 313 11.47 19.70 -23.82
CA VAL A 313 12.36 18.55 -23.69
C VAL A 313 13.49 18.93 -22.74
N SER A 314 14.03 17.94 -22.02
CA SER A 314 15.13 18.16 -21.09
C SER A 314 16.35 18.78 -21.80
N ASN A 315 16.83 19.91 -21.29
CA ASN A 315 17.96 20.65 -21.86
C ASN A 315 19.33 20.02 -21.56
N VAL A 316 19.35 18.91 -20.82
CA VAL A 316 20.57 18.15 -20.49
C VAL A 316 20.66 16.83 -21.25
N THR A 317 19.78 16.63 -22.23
CA THR A 317 19.83 15.47 -23.12
C THR A 317 21.06 15.56 -24.01
N GLU A 318 21.87 14.49 -24.08
CA GLU A 318 23.10 14.46 -24.86
C GLU A 318 23.18 13.17 -25.70
N THR A 319 23.93 13.22 -26.80
CA THR A 319 24.24 12.05 -27.63
C THR A 319 25.68 11.64 -27.44
N HIS A 320 25.91 10.33 -27.29
CA HIS A 320 27.22 9.75 -27.03
C HIS A 320 27.51 8.61 -28.00
N SER A 321 28.78 8.40 -28.31
CA SER A 321 29.26 7.36 -29.23
C SER A 321 29.93 6.19 -28.52
N SER A 322 30.22 6.32 -27.23
CA SER A 322 30.94 5.31 -26.46
C SER A 322 30.46 5.18 -25.02
N LEU A 323 30.68 4.00 -24.42
CA LEU A 323 30.39 3.74 -23.01
C LEU A 323 31.18 4.66 -22.07
N ALA A 324 32.38 5.10 -22.45
CA ALA A 324 33.17 6.04 -21.66
C ALA A 324 32.47 7.40 -21.52
N GLU A 325 31.98 7.95 -22.63
CA GLU A 325 31.22 9.21 -22.64
C GLU A 325 29.91 9.09 -21.83
N ILE A 326 29.22 7.95 -21.93
CA ILE A 326 28.03 7.66 -21.11
C ILE A 326 28.39 7.61 -19.61
N ASN A 327 29.53 7.01 -19.26
CA ASN A 327 29.98 6.97 -17.88
C ASN A 327 30.31 8.37 -17.34
N ASP A 328 30.95 9.23 -18.13
CA ASP A 328 31.23 10.62 -17.77
C ASP A 328 29.92 11.41 -17.55
N PHE A 329 28.91 11.20 -18.41
CA PHE A 329 27.57 11.77 -18.24
C PHE A 329 26.95 11.35 -16.91
N LEU A 330 27.01 10.05 -16.60
CA LEU A 330 26.48 9.47 -15.37
C LEU A 330 27.20 10.01 -14.13
N ASP A 331 28.54 10.15 -14.15
CA ASP A 331 29.30 10.71 -13.02
C ASP A 331 28.94 12.17 -12.78
N ARG A 332 28.76 12.96 -13.85
CA ARG A 332 28.35 14.37 -13.75
C ARG A 332 27.02 14.50 -13.02
N PHE A 333 26.01 13.72 -13.40
CA PHE A 333 24.67 13.83 -12.81
C PHE A 333 24.53 13.11 -11.47
N GLN A 334 25.30 12.04 -11.23
CA GLN A 334 25.34 11.39 -9.92
C GLN A 334 25.90 12.34 -8.85
N ASN A 335 26.88 13.16 -9.19
CA ASN A 335 27.50 14.13 -8.28
C ASN A 335 26.71 15.46 -8.17
N ALA A 336 25.70 15.66 -9.02
CA ALA A 336 24.94 16.90 -9.11
C ALA A 336 23.42 16.65 -9.08
N ARG A 337 22.95 15.70 -8.25
CA ARG A 337 21.52 15.31 -8.19
C ARG A 337 20.55 16.43 -7.87
N THR A 338 21.00 17.47 -7.18
CA THR A 338 20.17 18.63 -6.80
C THR A 338 20.34 19.82 -7.74
N SER A 339 21.03 19.66 -8.86
CA SER A 339 21.36 20.78 -9.77
C SER A 339 20.20 21.17 -10.71
N LEU A 340 19.22 20.28 -10.88
CA LEU A 340 18.07 20.48 -11.77
C LEU A 340 16.83 20.93 -10.97
N PRO A 341 15.87 21.62 -11.62
CA PRO A 341 14.67 22.11 -10.94
C PRO A 341 13.66 21.00 -10.58
N PHE A 342 14.02 19.74 -10.79
CA PHE A 342 13.21 18.55 -10.55
C PHE A 342 14.07 17.40 -10.02
N GLU A 343 13.43 16.47 -9.32
CA GLU A 343 14.08 15.26 -8.83
C GLU A 343 14.23 14.23 -9.96
N PHE A 344 15.31 13.46 -9.91
CA PHE A 344 15.60 12.38 -10.83
C PHE A 344 16.38 11.28 -10.12
N ASP A 345 16.10 10.03 -10.47
CA ASP A 345 16.61 8.84 -9.77
C ASP A 345 17.68 8.07 -10.56
N GLY A 346 18.03 8.58 -11.74
CA GLY A 346 18.94 7.91 -12.65
C GLY A 346 19.03 8.60 -14.01
N VAL A 347 19.50 7.84 -14.99
CA VAL A 347 19.62 8.26 -16.39
C VAL A 347 19.09 7.14 -17.29
N ALA A 348 18.24 7.49 -18.26
CA ALA A 348 17.86 6.59 -19.32
C ALA A 348 18.85 6.70 -20.49
N ILE A 349 19.32 5.55 -20.96
CA ILE A 349 20.20 5.42 -22.13
C ILE A 349 19.40 4.72 -23.22
N LYS A 350 19.32 5.33 -24.40
CA LYS A 350 18.57 4.82 -25.56
C LYS A 350 19.49 4.75 -26.77
N ILE A 351 19.32 3.75 -27.61
CA ILE A 351 19.91 3.78 -28.96
C ILE A 351 19.25 4.91 -29.74
N ASP A 352 20.03 5.78 -30.36
CA ASP A 352 19.52 6.99 -31.02
C ASP A 352 18.80 6.66 -32.34
N ASP A 353 19.30 5.70 -33.13
CA ASP A 353 18.68 5.30 -34.41
C ASP A 353 17.35 4.53 -34.22
N ARG A 354 16.24 5.11 -34.69
CA ARG A 354 14.90 4.51 -34.50
C ARG A 354 14.63 3.30 -35.36
N ALA A 355 15.23 3.20 -36.55
CA ALA A 355 15.13 2.00 -37.37
C ALA A 355 15.71 0.78 -36.63
N THR A 356 16.80 0.99 -35.91
CA THR A 356 17.39 -0.03 -35.04
C THR A 356 16.55 -0.32 -33.80
N GLN A 357 15.92 0.69 -33.17
CA GLN A 357 14.96 0.47 -32.09
C GLN A 357 13.82 -0.47 -32.54
N GLU A 358 13.23 -0.22 -33.71
CA GLU A 358 12.15 -1.05 -34.28
C GLU A 358 12.62 -2.48 -34.55
N ARG A 359 13.84 -2.64 -35.10
CA ARG A 359 14.44 -3.96 -35.37
C ARG A 359 14.72 -4.77 -34.10
N LEU A 360 15.26 -4.14 -33.06
CA LEU A 360 15.57 -4.80 -31.79
C LEU A 360 14.29 -5.16 -31.02
N GLY A 361 13.25 -4.33 -31.17
CA GLY A 361 11.93 -4.57 -30.63
C GLY A 361 11.86 -4.54 -29.11
N TYR A 362 10.90 -5.29 -28.58
CA TYR A 362 10.53 -5.28 -27.16
C TYR A 362 10.48 -6.70 -26.63
N THR A 363 10.78 -6.84 -25.34
CA THR A 363 10.33 -7.99 -24.56
C THR A 363 8.88 -7.78 -24.13
N THR A 364 8.33 -8.68 -23.30
CA THR A 364 6.97 -8.55 -22.75
C THR A 364 6.75 -7.23 -21.98
N ARG A 365 7.81 -6.65 -21.37
CA ARG A 365 7.73 -5.51 -20.45
C ARG A 365 8.58 -4.30 -20.84
N VAL A 366 9.75 -4.52 -21.44
CA VAL A 366 10.78 -3.49 -21.64
C VAL A 366 11.34 -3.49 -23.08
N PRO A 367 11.73 -2.34 -23.65
CA PRO A 367 12.45 -2.28 -24.91
C PRO A 367 13.85 -2.88 -24.79
N ARG A 368 14.33 -3.60 -25.81
CA ARG A 368 15.71 -4.11 -25.84
C ARG A 368 16.74 -3.01 -26.14
N TRP A 369 16.27 -1.89 -26.68
CA TRP A 369 17.08 -0.78 -27.18
C TRP A 369 17.29 0.36 -26.16
N ALA A 370 16.79 0.21 -24.93
CA ALA A 370 16.97 1.20 -23.87
C ALA A 370 17.11 0.57 -22.49
N VAL A 371 17.85 1.25 -21.61
CA VAL A 371 18.11 0.86 -20.22
C VAL A 371 18.07 2.09 -19.31
N ALA A 372 17.71 1.91 -18.05
CA ALA A 372 17.77 2.93 -17.02
C ALA A 372 18.89 2.59 -16.03
N TYR A 373 19.90 3.46 -15.94
CA TYR A 373 20.91 3.37 -14.89
C TYR A 373 20.40 4.10 -13.65
N LYS A 374 20.16 3.37 -12.56
CA LYS A 374 19.70 3.91 -11.28
C LYS A 374 20.88 4.31 -10.41
N PHE A 375 20.85 5.52 -9.86
CA PHE A 375 21.92 5.95 -8.97
C PHE A 375 21.85 5.26 -7.59
N PRO A 376 22.98 5.02 -6.92
CA PRO A 376 22.97 4.44 -5.57
C PRO A 376 22.29 5.36 -4.54
N PRO A 377 21.61 4.82 -3.52
CA PRO A 377 20.91 5.62 -2.50
C PRO A 377 21.89 6.42 -1.63
N THR A 378 21.41 7.49 -1.00
CA THR A 378 22.20 8.35 -0.12
C THR A 378 22.41 7.68 1.25
N GLU A 379 23.63 7.72 1.78
CA GLU A 379 23.95 7.24 3.12
C GLU A 379 24.00 8.41 4.12
N VAL A 380 23.36 8.25 5.28
CA VAL A 380 23.40 9.18 6.42
C VAL A 380 23.89 8.46 7.67
N GLN A 381 24.18 9.20 8.73
CA GLN A 381 24.63 8.64 10.01
C GLN A 381 23.66 9.02 11.12
N THR A 382 23.42 8.09 12.05
CA THR A 382 22.61 8.35 13.25
C THR A 382 23.05 7.46 14.41
N ARG A 383 22.66 7.81 15.64
CA ARG A 383 22.95 7.00 16.82
C ARG A 383 21.94 5.87 16.98
N LEU A 384 22.43 4.64 17.16
CA LEU A 384 21.65 3.45 17.50
C LEU A 384 21.32 3.48 19.00
N LEU A 385 20.07 3.77 19.34
CA LEU A 385 19.61 3.92 20.71
C LEU A 385 19.31 2.58 21.38
N ASP A 386 18.75 1.64 20.63
CA ASP A 386 18.31 0.33 21.14
C ASP A 386 18.15 -0.66 19.98
N ILE A 387 18.19 -1.97 20.28
CA ILE A 387 17.75 -3.02 19.36
C ILE A 387 16.62 -3.78 20.03
N ARG A 388 15.43 -3.66 19.47
CA ARG A 388 14.21 -4.31 19.96
C ARG A 388 13.82 -5.46 19.05
N VAL A 389 12.90 -6.29 19.51
CA VAL A 389 12.35 -7.40 18.71
C VAL A 389 10.84 -7.22 18.54
N GLN A 390 10.33 -7.64 17.38
CA GLN A 390 8.89 -7.71 17.11
C GLN A 390 8.49 -9.13 16.74
N VAL A 391 7.31 -9.57 17.17
CA VAL A 391 6.76 -10.88 16.85
C VAL A 391 5.76 -10.75 15.71
N GLY A 392 6.10 -11.32 14.56
CA GLY A 392 5.25 -11.32 13.37
C GLY A 392 4.12 -12.36 13.42
N ARG A 393 3.26 -12.34 12.40
CA ARG A 393 2.09 -13.22 12.24
C ARG A 393 2.37 -14.71 12.41
N THR A 394 3.52 -15.18 11.90
CA THR A 394 3.95 -16.59 11.91
C THR A 394 4.85 -16.91 13.10
N GLY A 395 4.84 -16.05 14.12
CA GLY A 395 5.68 -16.17 15.30
C GLY A 395 7.12 -15.72 15.12
N ARG A 396 7.57 -15.38 13.90
CA ARG A 396 8.94 -14.89 13.65
C ARG A 396 9.26 -13.70 14.54
N VAL A 397 10.37 -13.80 15.27
CA VAL A 397 10.87 -12.76 16.16
C VAL A 397 11.98 -12.02 15.44
N THR A 398 11.66 -10.82 14.94
CA THR A 398 12.55 -10.03 14.08
C THR A 398 13.18 -8.89 14.88
N PRO A 399 14.52 -8.81 14.98
CA PRO A 399 15.20 -7.66 15.55
C PRO A 399 15.10 -6.44 14.64
N TYR A 400 14.96 -5.26 15.24
CA TYR A 400 14.96 -3.97 14.57
C TYR A 400 15.69 -2.92 15.42
N ALA A 401 16.45 -2.08 14.74
CA ALA A 401 17.13 -0.92 15.31
C ALA A 401 16.11 0.18 15.66
N VAL A 402 16.30 0.79 16.83
CA VAL A 402 15.67 2.05 17.25
C VAL A 402 16.77 3.10 17.32
N MET A 403 16.59 4.23 16.68
CA MET A 403 17.65 5.20 16.43
C MET A 403 17.20 6.62 16.71
N GLU A 404 18.15 7.54 16.86
CA GLU A 404 17.84 8.96 16.82
C GLU A 404 17.19 9.30 15.47
N PRO A 405 16.05 10.01 15.46
CA PRO A 405 15.37 10.36 14.22
C PRO A 405 16.30 11.13 13.27
N VAL A 406 16.51 10.60 12.07
CA VAL A 406 17.38 11.19 11.05
C VAL A 406 16.63 11.34 9.73
N PHE A 407 16.83 12.45 9.01
CA PHE A 407 16.20 12.69 7.72
C PHE A 407 17.01 12.05 6.59
N VAL A 408 16.40 11.17 5.81
CA VAL A 408 17.03 10.43 4.70
C VAL A 408 16.10 10.46 3.50
N ASP A 409 16.57 10.94 2.35
CA ASP A 409 15.83 10.96 1.08
C ASP A 409 14.33 11.26 1.24
N GLY A 410 13.99 12.44 1.78
CA GLY A 410 12.60 12.91 1.88
C GLY A 410 11.77 12.44 3.08
N SER A 411 12.27 11.54 3.95
CA SER A 411 11.54 11.15 5.17
C SER A 411 12.42 10.94 6.40
N THR A 412 11.83 11.18 7.58
CA THR A 412 12.50 10.93 8.86
C THR A 412 12.41 9.46 9.23
N VAL A 413 13.58 8.83 9.41
CA VAL A 413 13.75 7.44 9.82
C VAL A 413 14.12 7.42 11.31
N SER A 414 13.43 6.60 12.10
CA SER A 414 13.76 6.36 13.51
C SER A 414 13.88 4.88 13.86
N GLN A 415 13.53 3.99 12.91
CA GLN A 415 13.58 2.54 13.07
C GLN A 415 14.03 1.89 11.78
N ALA A 416 14.77 0.79 11.86
CA ALA A 416 15.23 0.01 10.71
C ALA A 416 15.27 -1.48 11.04
N THR A 417 14.89 -2.34 10.11
CA THR A 417 14.95 -3.79 10.33
C THR A 417 16.41 -4.26 10.40
N LEU A 418 16.69 -5.24 11.26
CA LEU A 418 17.96 -5.97 11.29
C LEU A 418 17.79 -7.43 10.84
N HIS A 419 16.62 -7.77 10.29
CA HIS A 419 16.24 -9.06 9.71
C HIS A 419 16.19 -10.23 10.72
N ASN A 420 17.33 -10.68 11.22
CA ASN A 420 17.47 -11.85 12.09
C ASN A 420 18.73 -11.73 12.97
N PRO A 421 18.88 -12.50 14.05
CA PRO A 421 20.03 -12.38 14.96
C PRO A 421 21.38 -12.62 14.27
N THR A 422 21.44 -13.48 13.25
CA THR A 422 22.67 -13.73 12.46
C THR A 422 23.10 -12.48 11.70
N GLU A 423 22.16 -11.73 11.12
CA GLU A 423 22.42 -10.47 10.42
C GLU A 423 22.88 -9.37 11.38
N VAL A 424 22.30 -9.29 12.59
CA VAL A 424 22.78 -8.37 13.64
C VAL A 424 24.26 -8.65 13.95
N ALA A 425 24.61 -9.93 14.16
CA ALA A 425 25.97 -10.35 14.44
C ALA A 425 26.92 -10.09 13.25
N ARG A 426 26.48 -10.37 12.02
CA ARG A 426 27.25 -10.12 10.79
C ARG A 426 27.54 -8.63 10.58
N LYS A 427 26.55 -7.77 10.86
CA LYS A 427 26.69 -6.31 10.76
C LYS A 427 27.55 -5.73 11.90
N GLY A 428 27.76 -6.48 12.98
CA GLY A 428 28.64 -6.10 14.09
C GLY A 428 28.19 -4.85 14.85
N VAL A 429 26.90 -4.49 14.75
CA VAL A 429 26.32 -3.30 15.41
C VAL A 429 26.08 -3.55 16.90
N ARG A 430 26.34 -2.53 17.73
CA ARG A 430 26.16 -2.53 19.18
C ARG A 430 25.25 -1.37 19.58
N ILE A 431 24.42 -1.58 20.60
CA ILE A 431 23.56 -0.53 21.15
C ILE A 431 24.46 0.59 21.68
N GLY A 432 24.26 1.82 21.20
CA GLY A 432 25.13 2.98 21.45
C GLY A 432 25.97 3.41 20.24
N ASP A 433 26.19 2.54 19.24
CA ASP A 433 26.99 2.84 18.05
C ASP A 433 26.42 4.05 17.27
N VAL A 434 27.31 4.81 16.62
CA VAL A 434 26.92 5.61 15.45
C VAL A 434 26.88 4.67 14.24
N VAL A 435 25.73 4.57 13.60
CA VAL A 435 25.49 3.65 12.48
C VAL A 435 25.24 4.40 11.19
N VAL A 436 25.69 3.81 10.08
CA VAL A 436 25.37 4.28 8.73
C VAL A 436 24.02 3.71 8.32
N ILE A 437 23.11 4.60 7.96
CA ILE A 437 21.78 4.30 7.45
C ILE A 437 21.71 4.70 6.00
N ARG A 438 21.14 3.82 5.21
CA ARG A 438 20.69 4.16 3.86
C ARG A 438 19.25 3.73 3.73
N LYS A 439 18.54 4.32 2.78
CA LYS A 439 17.28 3.73 2.35
C LYS A 439 17.58 2.75 1.23
N ALA A 440 17.27 1.48 1.46
CA ALA A 440 17.26 0.48 0.40
C ALA A 440 16.15 0.87 -0.58
N GLY A 441 16.57 1.59 -1.62
CA GLY A 441 15.70 2.09 -2.66
C GLY A 441 14.79 3.25 -2.33
N ASP A 442 15.07 4.04 -1.29
CA ASP A 442 14.40 5.31 -0.91
C ASP A 442 13.21 5.24 0.10
N ILE A 443 12.79 4.04 0.57
CA ILE A 443 11.73 3.83 1.60
C ILE A 443 12.20 2.94 2.74
N ILE A 444 12.73 1.73 2.50
CA ILE A 444 13.06 0.84 3.63
C ILE A 444 14.41 1.25 4.21
N PRO A 445 14.45 1.78 5.44
CA PRO A 445 15.71 2.11 6.07
C PRO A 445 16.47 0.83 6.44
N GLU A 446 17.72 0.77 6.02
CA GLU A 446 18.64 -0.31 6.31
C GLU A 446 19.83 0.22 7.11
N VAL A 447 20.16 -0.47 8.20
CA VAL A 447 21.44 -0.28 8.90
C VAL A 447 22.54 -0.96 8.10
N VAL A 448 23.47 -0.19 7.52
CA VAL A 448 24.60 -0.73 6.74
C VAL A 448 25.61 -1.36 7.69
N GLY A 449 25.97 -0.66 8.75
CA GLY A 449 26.95 -1.08 9.75
C GLY A 449 27.36 0.07 10.66
N PRO A 450 28.20 -0.21 11.68
CA PRO A 450 28.68 0.79 12.62
C PRO A 450 29.85 1.59 12.05
N ILE A 451 30.02 2.81 12.55
CA ILE A 451 31.24 3.59 12.38
C ILE A 451 32.16 3.25 13.56
N GLU A 452 32.97 2.21 13.40
CA GLU A 452 33.78 1.67 14.51
C GLU A 452 34.73 2.69 15.14
N SER A 453 35.16 3.70 14.38
CA SER A 453 36.03 4.77 14.88
C SER A 453 35.34 5.72 15.87
N GLU A 454 34.01 5.74 15.92
CA GLU A 454 33.20 6.56 16.84
C GLU A 454 32.88 5.83 18.15
N ARG A 455 33.37 4.59 18.32
CA ARG A 455 33.15 3.83 19.55
C ARG A 455 33.93 4.42 20.72
N ASP A 456 33.24 4.67 21.82
CA ASP A 456 33.82 5.18 23.07
C ASP A 456 33.98 4.12 24.17
N GLY A 457 33.49 2.90 23.92
CA GLY A 457 33.59 1.75 24.81
C GLY A 457 32.41 1.59 25.77
N SER A 458 31.40 2.46 25.68
CA SER A 458 30.14 2.33 26.43
C SER A 458 29.10 1.44 25.73
N GLU A 459 29.37 1.00 24.50
CA GLU A 459 28.40 0.27 23.66
C GLU A 459 28.15 -1.16 24.16
N VAL A 460 26.91 -1.61 24.04
CA VAL A 460 26.44 -2.90 24.55
C VAL A 460 26.09 -3.84 23.40
N GLU A 461 26.56 -5.09 23.48
CA GLU A 461 26.20 -6.13 22.51
C GLU A 461 24.72 -6.52 22.64
N PHE A 462 24.02 -6.61 21.50
CA PHE A 462 22.65 -7.09 21.50
C PHE A 462 22.60 -8.60 21.72
N VAL A 463 21.83 -9.03 22.72
CA VAL A 463 21.54 -10.43 22.99
C VAL A 463 20.09 -10.70 22.64
N MET A 464 19.88 -11.62 21.70
CA MET A 464 18.53 -12.05 21.30
C MET A 464 17.79 -12.64 22.52
N PRO A 465 16.55 -12.21 22.81
CA PRO A 465 15.82 -12.73 23.96
C PRO A 465 15.50 -14.23 23.78
N THR A 466 15.49 -14.99 24.87
CA THR A 466 15.17 -16.44 24.82
C THR A 466 13.67 -16.72 24.93
N HIS A 467 12.89 -15.71 25.30
CA HIS A 467 11.44 -15.79 25.47
C HIS A 467 10.76 -14.65 24.70
N CYS A 468 9.57 -14.92 24.21
CA CYS A 468 8.75 -13.99 23.44
C CYS A 468 8.39 -12.76 24.30
N PRO A 469 8.65 -11.54 23.83
CA PRO A 469 8.35 -10.32 24.58
C PRO A 469 6.84 -10.12 24.81
N ASP A 470 5.99 -10.67 23.95
CA ASP A 470 4.53 -10.48 24.01
C ASP A 470 3.78 -11.54 24.83
N CYS A 471 4.30 -12.76 24.95
CA CYS A 471 3.59 -13.84 25.65
C CYS A 471 4.45 -14.68 26.60
N GLY A 472 5.75 -14.40 26.67
CA GLY A 472 6.69 -15.13 27.53
C GLY A 472 7.00 -16.56 27.11
N ALA A 473 6.41 -17.08 26.02
CA ALA A 473 6.73 -18.43 25.53
C ALA A 473 8.18 -18.51 25.01
N PRO A 474 8.86 -19.67 25.10
CA PRO A 474 10.19 -19.84 24.52
C PRO A 474 10.20 -19.50 23.03
N ILE A 475 11.30 -18.92 22.56
CA ILE A 475 11.53 -18.72 21.12
C ILE A 475 12.55 -19.75 20.63
N ALA A 476 12.27 -20.36 19.48
CA ALA A 476 13.10 -21.41 18.90
C ALA A 476 12.99 -21.43 17.39
N ALA A 477 14.00 -21.99 16.72
CA ALA A 477 13.89 -22.41 15.32
C ALA A 477 12.84 -23.53 15.21
N ILE A 478 12.01 -23.52 14.17
CA ILE A 478 10.95 -24.54 14.00
C ILE A 478 11.54 -25.87 13.50
N SER A 479 12.64 -25.83 12.75
CA SER A 479 13.33 -27.00 12.22
C SER A 479 14.85 -26.77 12.19
N GLU A 480 15.60 -27.86 12.06
CA GLU A 480 17.04 -27.83 11.87
C GLU A 480 17.38 -27.05 10.58
N GLY A 481 18.18 -25.99 10.70
CA GLY A 481 18.53 -25.08 9.60
C GLY A 481 17.68 -23.80 9.47
N ASP A 482 16.56 -23.66 10.21
CA ASP A 482 15.80 -22.40 10.23
C ASP A 482 16.58 -21.31 10.97
N ILE A 483 16.95 -20.25 10.24
CA ILE A 483 17.74 -19.12 10.74
C ILE A 483 16.84 -18.19 11.59
N ASP A 484 15.52 -18.23 11.35
CA ASP A 484 14.56 -17.40 12.07
C ASP A 484 14.15 -18.05 13.40
N LEU A 485 14.23 -17.28 14.47
CA LEU A 485 13.66 -17.68 15.76
C LEU A 485 12.19 -17.31 15.82
N ARG A 486 11.36 -18.22 16.34
CA ARG A 486 9.90 -18.09 16.36
C ARG A 486 9.33 -18.33 17.74
N CYS A 487 8.34 -17.53 18.10
CA CYS A 487 7.52 -17.76 19.28
C CYS A 487 6.76 -19.08 19.13
N THR A 488 6.99 -19.99 20.08
CA THR A 488 6.40 -21.34 20.09
C THR A 488 4.90 -21.34 20.42
N ASN A 489 4.38 -20.28 21.06
CA ASN A 489 2.95 -20.14 21.34
C ASN A 489 2.18 -19.64 20.10
N GLN A 490 1.95 -20.52 19.13
CA GLN A 490 1.25 -20.18 17.89
C GLN A 490 -0.25 -19.90 18.13
N LYS A 491 -0.88 -20.60 19.09
CA LYS A 491 -2.32 -20.49 19.34
C LYS A 491 -2.71 -19.12 19.90
N SER A 492 -2.14 -18.72 21.05
CA SER A 492 -2.66 -17.61 21.85
C SER A 492 -1.68 -16.45 22.06
N CYS A 493 -0.54 -16.43 21.35
CA CYS A 493 0.37 -15.28 21.45
C CYS A 493 -0.36 -14.00 20.99
N PRO A 494 -0.49 -12.97 21.87
CA PRO A 494 -1.23 -11.74 21.56
C PRO A 494 -0.73 -11.03 20.31
N ALA A 495 0.58 -10.96 20.09
CA ALA A 495 1.17 -10.35 18.90
C ALA A 495 0.85 -11.13 17.62
N GLN A 496 0.98 -12.46 17.65
CA GLN A 496 0.63 -13.29 16.49
C GLN A 496 -0.86 -13.14 16.19
N LEU A 497 -1.72 -13.30 17.20
CA LEU A 497 -3.17 -13.17 17.06
C LEU A 497 -3.57 -11.80 16.50
N THR A 498 -2.98 -10.71 17.01
CA THR A 498 -3.18 -9.35 16.47
C THR A 498 -2.95 -9.33 14.96
N GLN A 499 -1.81 -9.86 14.50
CA GLN A 499 -1.44 -9.86 13.09
C GLN A 499 -2.31 -10.81 12.24
N ARG A 500 -2.80 -11.91 12.81
CA ARG A 500 -3.75 -12.80 12.13
C ARG A 500 -5.12 -12.15 11.99
N VAL A 501 -5.58 -11.41 13.00
CA VAL A 501 -6.82 -10.62 12.95
C VAL A 501 -6.73 -9.47 11.92
N VAL A 502 -5.59 -8.76 11.85
CA VAL A 502 -5.34 -7.78 10.78
C VAL A 502 -5.41 -8.43 9.39
N HIS A 503 -4.79 -9.60 9.22
CA HIS A 503 -4.84 -10.34 7.96
C HIS A 503 -6.26 -10.74 7.57
N ILE A 504 -7.06 -11.22 8.53
CA ILE A 504 -8.49 -11.55 8.31
C ILE A 504 -9.27 -10.34 7.77
N GLY A 505 -9.02 -9.15 8.32
CA GLY A 505 -9.69 -7.91 7.90
C GLY A 505 -9.23 -7.35 6.55
N SER A 506 -8.09 -7.81 6.01
CA SER A 506 -7.51 -7.28 4.77
C SER A 506 -8.42 -7.42 3.55
N ARG A 507 -8.22 -6.55 2.54
CA ARG A 507 -8.95 -6.58 1.26
C ARG A 507 -8.85 -7.92 0.52
N GLY A 508 -7.71 -8.62 0.68
CA GLY A 508 -7.46 -9.93 0.09
C GLY A 508 -8.18 -11.09 0.80
N ALA A 509 -8.71 -10.85 2.01
CA ALA A 509 -9.44 -11.81 2.82
C ALA A 509 -10.91 -11.39 2.94
N LEU A 510 -11.39 -11.07 4.15
CA LEU A 510 -12.81 -10.78 4.42
C LEU A 510 -13.22 -9.34 4.09
N ASP A 511 -12.26 -8.43 3.86
CA ASP A 511 -12.52 -7.04 3.50
C ASP A 511 -13.33 -6.29 4.59
N VAL A 512 -12.82 -6.33 5.82
CA VAL A 512 -13.36 -5.65 7.01
C VAL A 512 -12.48 -4.43 7.28
N GLU A 513 -12.79 -3.32 6.61
CA GLU A 513 -11.98 -2.09 6.61
C GLU A 513 -11.71 -1.55 8.02
N ALA A 514 -12.67 -1.67 8.93
CA ALA A 514 -12.54 -1.18 10.30
C ALA A 514 -11.67 -2.07 11.20
N LEU A 515 -11.25 -3.25 10.74
CA LEU A 515 -10.40 -4.21 11.47
C LEU A 515 -8.92 -4.08 11.03
N GLY A 516 -8.31 -2.94 11.34
CA GLY A 516 -6.90 -2.62 11.08
C GLY A 516 -6.00 -2.80 12.31
N ASP A 517 -4.77 -2.27 12.27
CA ASP A 517 -3.76 -2.49 13.34
C ASP A 517 -4.23 -2.04 14.72
N GLU A 518 -4.72 -0.80 14.85
CA GLU A 518 -5.20 -0.27 16.14
C GLU A 518 -6.35 -1.10 16.69
N SER A 519 -7.29 -1.46 15.80
CA SER A 519 -8.45 -2.25 16.15
C SER A 519 -8.20 -3.76 16.21
N ALA A 520 -7.01 -4.24 15.88
CA ALA A 520 -6.60 -5.60 16.24
C ALA A 520 -5.89 -5.60 17.60
N VAL A 521 -5.08 -4.57 17.87
CA VAL A 521 -4.34 -4.43 19.14
C VAL A 521 -5.27 -4.34 20.33
N TRP A 522 -6.28 -3.47 20.34
CA TRP A 522 -7.24 -3.42 21.46
C TRP A 522 -8.02 -4.76 21.67
N LEU A 523 -8.25 -5.58 20.63
CA LEU A 523 -8.95 -6.88 20.73
C LEU A 523 -8.02 -7.96 21.29
N CYS A 524 -6.78 -7.99 20.82
CA CYS A 524 -5.89 -9.14 20.99
C CYS A 524 -4.72 -8.87 21.93
N ASN A 525 -4.29 -7.61 22.07
CA ASN A 525 -3.14 -7.19 22.87
C ASN A 525 -3.30 -5.77 23.44
N PRO A 526 -4.33 -5.50 24.27
CA PRO A 526 -4.62 -4.15 24.75
C PRO A 526 -3.52 -3.56 25.66
N ASP A 527 -2.66 -4.41 26.25
CA ASP A 527 -1.50 -4.01 27.04
C ASP A 527 -0.18 -3.90 26.25
N LYS A 528 -0.22 -3.98 24.91
CA LYS A 528 0.98 -3.91 24.04
C LYS A 528 1.99 -2.83 24.44
N ASN A 529 1.51 -1.62 24.74
CA ASN A 529 2.37 -0.47 25.08
C ASN A 529 2.52 -0.23 26.60
N ARG A 530 2.09 -1.17 27.44
CA ARG A 530 2.15 -1.03 28.90
C ARG A 530 3.58 -0.89 29.39
N ALA A 531 4.50 -1.71 28.89
CA ALA A 531 5.90 -1.68 29.28
C ALA A 531 6.54 -0.31 28.97
N ASP A 532 6.33 0.23 27.77
CA ASP A 532 6.82 1.56 27.41
C ASP A 532 6.22 2.66 28.30
N ALA A 533 4.93 2.56 28.66
CA ALA A 533 4.30 3.51 29.58
C ALA A 533 4.92 3.45 30.99
N LEU A 534 5.20 2.24 31.51
CA LEU A 534 5.88 2.05 32.80
C LEU A 534 7.32 2.55 32.77
N THR A 535 8.06 2.31 31.67
CA THR A 535 9.40 2.86 31.45
C THR A 535 9.38 4.37 31.50
N ALA A 536 8.48 5.00 30.72
CA ALA A 536 8.34 6.45 30.69
C ALA A 536 7.99 7.03 32.07
N PHE A 537 7.15 6.34 32.84
CA PHE A 537 6.82 6.72 34.21
C PHE A 537 8.03 6.60 35.16
N ALA A 538 8.78 5.50 35.07
CA ALA A 538 10.00 5.28 35.85
C ALA A 538 11.09 6.31 35.54
N THR A 539 11.14 6.82 34.31
CA THR A 539 12.07 7.89 33.90
C THR A 539 11.53 9.30 34.12
N GLY A 540 10.35 9.44 34.74
CA GLY A 540 9.81 10.71 35.24
C GLY A 540 8.67 11.34 34.45
N SER A 541 8.18 10.70 33.39
CA SER A 541 6.96 11.12 32.71
C SER A 541 5.70 10.83 33.54
N ALA A 542 4.58 11.46 33.20
CA ALA A 542 3.31 11.22 33.87
C ALA A 542 2.46 10.14 33.19
N LEU A 543 1.70 9.39 33.98
CA LEU A 543 0.59 8.55 33.50
C LEU A 543 -0.73 9.28 33.71
N ILE A 544 -1.61 9.20 32.71
CA ILE A 544 -2.93 9.84 32.69
C ILE A 544 -3.95 8.71 32.61
N VAL A 545 -4.50 8.31 33.74
CA VAL A 545 -5.35 7.13 33.88
C VAL A 545 -6.81 7.55 33.94
N GLU A 546 -7.62 7.12 32.98
CA GLU A 546 -9.07 7.25 33.04
C GLU A 546 -9.68 6.12 33.89
N ASP A 547 -10.60 6.46 34.79
CA ASP A 547 -11.37 5.51 35.58
C ASP A 547 -12.74 5.18 34.95
N ASN A 548 -13.46 4.22 35.54
CA ASN A 548 -14.75 3.77 35.03
C ASN A 548 -15.82 4.88 34.97
N ALA A 549 -15.74 5.89 35.83
CA ALA A 549 -16.62 7.04 35.82
C ALA A 549 -16.21 8.10 34.78
N GLY A 550 -15.16 7.83 33.99
CA GLY A 550 -14.60 8.78 33.04
C GLY A 550 -13.81 9.90 33.72
N LYS A 551 -13.46 9.81 35.01
CA LYS A 551 -12.56 10.78 35.64
C LYS A 551 -11.12 10.40 35.32
N THR A 552 -10.30 11.40 35.04
CA THR A 552 -8.90 11.20 34.67
C THR A 552 -8.00 11.58 35.84
N HIS A 553 -7.09 10.68 36.22
CA HIS A 553 -6.11 10.84 37.29
C HIS A 553 -4.72 10.98 36.69
N LYS A 554 -3.96 11.98 37.12
CA LYS A 554 -2.58 12.17 36.68
C LYS A 554 -1.64 11.61 37.75
N LEU A 555 -0.95 10.53 37.43
CA LEU A 555 0.06 9.90 38.28
C LEU A 555 1.44 10.42 37.89
N HIS A 556 2.22 10.84 38.88
CA HIS A 556 3.60 11.31 38.68
C HIS A 556 4.38 11.13 39.99
N LEU A 557 5.64 10.72 39.87
CA LEU A 557 6.57 10.61 41.00
C LEU A 557 7.73 11.56 40.80
N SER A 558 8.13 12.26 41.87
CA SER A 558 9.39 13.01 41.89
C SER A 558 10.57 12.04 41.79
N GLU A 559 11.72 12.54 41.33
CA GLU A 559 12.96 11.76 41.25
C GLU A 559 13.31 11.09 42.59
N GLN A 560 13.24 11.85 43.68
CA GLN A 560 13.50 11.33 45.02
C GLN A 560 12.53 10.21 45.43
N ALA A 561 11.24 10.33 45.10
CA ALA A 561 10.27 9.28 45.38
C ALA A 561 10.53 8.02 44.55
N ARG A 562 11.05 8.14 43.31
CA ARG A 562 11.42 6.98 42.48
C ARG A 562 12.63 6.24 43.05
N ILE A 563 13.60 6.97 43.60
CA ILE A 563 14.77 6.40 44.29
C ILE A 563 14.36 5.70 45.59
N GLU A 564 13.61 6.39 46.46
CA GLU A 564 13.18 5.87 47.77
C GLU A 564 12.29 4.62 47.65
N ARG A 565 11.52 4.52 46.55
CA ARG A 565 10.65 3.38 46.25
C ARG A 565 11.34 2.27 45.46
N GLY A 566 12.65 2.39 45.20
CA GLY A 566 13.43 1.36 44.51
C GLY A 566 13.03 1.13 43.05
N ILE A 567 12.57 2.17 42.35
CA ILE A 567 12.28 2.11 40.90
C ILE A 567 13.56 2.35 40.10
N VAL A 568 14.34 3.35 40.52
CA VAL A 568 15.59 3.75 39.87
C VAL A 568 16.71 3.89 40.90
N ASP A 569 17.95 3.81 40.46
CA ASP A 569 19.11 4.11 41.27
C ASP A 569 19.29 5.64 41.47
N LYS A 570 20.33 6.03 42.22
CA LYS A 570 20.66 7.44 42.48
C LYS A 570 21.06 8.24 41.24
N HIS A 571 21.23 7.59 40.09
CA HIS A 571 21.58 8.19 38.80
C HIS A 571 20.40 8.15 37.81
N GLY A 572 19.23 7.62 38.23
CA GLY A 572 18.03 7.55 37.41
C GLY A 572 17.95 6.30 36.51
N ALA A 573 18.86 5.33 36.65
CA ALA A 573 18.80 4.07 35.90
C ALA A 573 17.77 3.12 36.53
N ILE A 574 16.96 2.45 35.71
CA ILE A 574 15.95 1.49 36.16
C ILE A 574 16.63 0.29 36.85
N LEU A 575 16.15 -0.09 38.04
CA LEU A 575 16.77 -1.15 38.84
C LEU A 575 16.38 -2.57 38.38
N ASP A 576 15.15 -2.76 37.90
CA ASP A 576 14.65 -4.04 37.37
C ASP A 576 13.89 -3.79 36.05
N HIS A 577 14.46 -4.24 34.94
CA HIS A 577 13.84 -4.10 33.62
C HIS A 577 12.68 -5.08 33.37
N HIS A 578 12.55 -6.14 34.17
CA HIS A 578 11.43 -7.08 34.12
C HIS A 578 10.24 -6.60 34.97
N HIS A 579 10.52 -5.93 36.09
CA HIS A 579 9.50 -5.32 36.95
C HIS A 579 9.74 -3.82 37.14
N ILE A 580 9.71 -3.09 36.02
CA ILE A 580 10.00 -1.64 35.92
C ILE A 580 9.38 -0.84 37.05
N VAL A 581 8.13 -1.16 37.40
CA VAL A 581 7.49 -0.76 38.65
C VAL A 581 6.95 -2.03 39.30
N ALA A 582 7.31 -2.32 40.56
CA ALA A 582 6.84 -3.52 41.23
C ALA A 582 5.29 -3.61 41.28
N PRO A 583 4.66 -4.78 41.08
CA PRO A 583 3.19 -4.92 41.05
C PRO A 583 2.48 -4.38 42.30
N GLU A 584 3.08 -4.51 43.48
CA GLU A 584 2.57 -3.96 44.75
C GLU A 584 2.53 -2.43 44.69
N LEU A 585 3.59 -1.83 44.15
CA LEU A 585 3.73 -0.40 44.01
C LEU A 585 2.79 0.15 42.92
N GLN A 586 2.59 -0.60 41.83
CA GLN A 586 1.58 -0.27 40.82
C GLN A 586 0.19 -0.16 41.46
N ARG A 587 -0.19 -1.12 42.32
CA ARG A 587 -1.47 -1.12 43.04
C ARG A 587 -1.58 0.08 44.00
N GLU A 588 -0.52 0.38 44.74
CA GLU A 588 -0.47 1.54 45.65
C GLU A 588 -0.69 2.86 44.90
N LEU A 589 -0.05 3.02 43.73
CA LEU A 589 -0.09 4.23 42.92
C LEU A 589 -1.37 4.36 42.08
N GLY A 590 -2.25 3.36 42.08
CA GLY A 590 -3.44 3.34 41.23
C GLY A 590 -3.13 3.14 39.74
N ILE A 591 -1.99 2.50 39.43
CA ILE A 591 -1.65 2.08 38.06
C ILE A 591 -2.51 0.85 37.73
N PRO A 592 -3.32 0.89 36.65
CA PRO A 592 -4.16 -0.22 36.23
C PRO A 592 -3.37 -1.50 36.09
N GLN A 593 -3.88 -2.65 36.56
CA GLN A 593 -3.20 -3.94 36.43
C GLN A 593 -3.29 -4.49 34.99
N PRO A 594 -2.46 -5.48 34.60
CA PRO A 594 -2.58 -6.12 33.31
C PRO A 594 -4.00 -6.67 33.08
N GLN A 595 -4.49 -6.54 31.86
CA GLN A 595 -5.82 -6.97 31.43
C GLN A 595 -5.72 -8.19 30.50
N HIS A 596 -6.84 -8.90 30.36
CA HIS A 596 -6.93 -10.00 29.41
C HIS A 596 -7.37 -9.49 28.04
N PRO A 597 -6.81 -10.02 26.94
CA PRO A 597 -7.35 -9.80 25.60
C PRO A 597 -8.84 -10.17 25.50
N ILE A 598 -9.58 -9.48 24.63
CA ILE A 598 -10.95 -9.89 24.28
C ILE A 598 -10.90 -11.20 23.50
N LEU A 599 -9.98 -11.27 22.53
CA LEU A 599 -9.78 -12.44 21.69
C LEU A 599 -8.56 -13.19 22.20
N SER A 600 -8.77 -14.46 22.53
CA SER A 600 -7.71 -15.43 22.86
C SER A 600 -7.30 -16.27 21.65
N THR A 601 -8.19 -16.36 20.66
CA THR A 601 -7.99 -16.99 19.34
C THR A 601 -8.93 -16.33 18.32
N GLU A 602 -8.71 -16.56 17.03
CA GLU A 602 -9.59 -16.06 15.97
C GLU A 602 -10.98 -16.69 15.99
N ALA A 603 -11.15 -17.82 16.68
CA ALA A 603 -12.42 -18.52 16.82
C ALA A 603 -13.53 -17.64 17.44
N GLU A 604 -13.14 -16.64 18.25
CA GLU A 604 -14.06 -15.77 18.96
C GLU A 604 -14.51 -14.55 18.13
N LEU A 605 -13.89 -14.32 16.96
CA LEU A 605 -14.05 -13.08 16.18
C LEU A 605 -15.51 -12.79 15.79
N PHE A 606 -16.22 -13.78 15.25
CA PHE A 606 -17.62 -13.63 14.82
C PHE A 606 -18.64 -13.68 15.97
N HIS A 607 -18.20 -13.99 17.18
CA HIS A 607 -19.01 -13.89 18.40
C HIS A 607 -18.78 -12.58 19.16
N LEU A 608 -17.94 -11.68 18.63
CA LEU A 608 -17.67 -10.40 19.26
C LEU A 608 -18.97 -9.60 19.43
N THR A 609 -19.20 -9.13 20.64
CA THR A 609 -20.32 -8.25 21.00
C THR A 609 -19.81 -6.92 21.51
N ALA A 610 -20.65 -5.89 21.43
CA ALA A 610 -20.27 -4.57 21.91
C ALA A 610 -19.97 -4.58 23.43
N ASP A 611 -20.69 -5.40 24.21
CA ASP A 611 -20.51 -5.47 25.66
C ASP A 611 -19.19 -6.13 26.08
N GLN A 612 -18.70 -7.13 25.34
CA GLN A 612 -17.37 -7.71 25.58
C GLN A 612 -16.24 -6.68 25.43
N ALA A 613 -16.43 -5.67 24.57
CA ALA A 613 -15.45 -4.62 24.34
C ALA A 613 -15.61 -3.40 25.28
N ARG A 614 -16.56 -3.44 26.23
CA ARG A 614 -16.89 -2.30 27.12
C ARG A 614 -15.73 -1.84 27.99
N ASP A 615 -15.03 -2.80 28.58
CA ASP A 615 -13.98 -2.56 29.57
C ASP A 615 -12.59 -2.88 29.03
N VAL A 616 -12.38 -2.60 27.75
CA VAL A 616 -11.06 -2.64 27.14
C VAL A 616 -10.41 -1.27 27.10
N TRP A 617 -9.18 -1.25 27.57
CA TRP A 617 -8.41 -0.05 27.79
C TRP A 617 -7.06 -0.17 27.11
N ILE A 618 -6.54 0.92 26.58
CA ILE A 618 -5.28 0.92 25.84
C ILE A 618 -4.33 1.97 26.38
N TRP A 619 -3.04 1.65 26.26
CA TRP A 619 -1.93 2.55 26.57
C TRP A 619 -1.54 3.33 25.31
N GLN A 620 -1.67 4.66 25.37
CA GLN A 620 -1.38 5.56 24.25
C GLN A 620 -0.40 6.67 24.68
N ALA A 621 0.64 6.89 23.88
CA ALA A 621 1.52 8.03 24.09
C ALA A 621 0.75 9.35 23.92
N GLU A 622 0.91 10.27 24.87
CA GLU A 622 0.31 11.59 24.78
C GLU A 622 1.08 12.45 23.78
N LYS A 623 0.35 13.01 22.82
CA LYS A 623 0.85 14.04 21.91
C LYS A 623 0.14 15.37 22.17
N LYS A 624 0.86 16.48 22.06
CA LYS A 624 0.30 17.84 22.08
C LYS A 624 0.79 18.58 20.84
N ALA A 625 -0.15 19.04 20.01
CA ALA A 625 0.14 19.64 18.71
C ALA A 625 1.02 18.75 17.79
N GLY A 626 0.80 17.44 17.83
CA GLY A 626 1.57 16.46 17.04
C GLY A 626 2.87 15.99 17.71
N GLU A 627 3.43 16.79 18.62
CA GLU A 627 4.68 16.47 19.31
C GLU A 627 4.46 15.51 20.50
N PRO A 628 5.32 14.49 20.68
CA PRO A 628 5.30 13.63 21.86
C PRO A 628 5.56 14.43 23.13
N THR A 629 4.74 14.26 24.17
CA THR A 629 4.96 14.93 25.46
C THR A 629 5.84 14.12 26.42
N GLY A 630 6.14 12.87 26.08
CA GLY A 630 6.70 11.85 26.97
C GLY A 630 5.68 11.19 27.90
N ASN A 631 4.50 11.79 28.12
CA ASN A 631 3.47 11.22 28.98
C ASN A 631 2.69 10.11 28.27
N TRP A 632 2.00 9.29 29.05
CA TRP A 632 1.15 8.20 28.54
C TRP A 632 -0.25 8.26 29.11
N LYS A 633 -1.23 7.77 28.34
CA LYS A 633 -2.65 7.72 28.67
C LYS A 633 -3.11 6.27 28.74
N TYR A 634 -3.95 5.96 29.74
CA TYR A 634 -4.72 4.73 29.82
C TYR A 634 -6.19 5.08 29.67
N VAL A 635 -6.78 4.72 28.53
CA VAL A 635 -8.11 5.21 28.08
C VAL A 635 -8.93 4.08 27.47
N ARG A 636 -10.27 4.22 27.50
CA ARG A 636 -11.17 3.28 26.84
C ARG A 636 -10.87 3.21 25.36
N ALA A 637 -10.84 2.00 24.84
CA ALA A 637 -10.56 1.75 23.44
C ALA A 637 -11.85 1.81 22.62
N ALA A 638 -12.89 1.07 23.04
CA ALA A 638 -14.05 0.76 22.22
C ALA A 638 -15.36 1.46 22.58
N TRP A 639 -15.38 2.22 23.67
CA TRP A 639 -16.57 2.88 24.20
C TRP A 639 -16.31 4.34 24.52
N THR A 640 -17.34 5.18 24.38
CA THR A 640 -17.23 6.61 24.68
C THR A 640 -17.20 6.88 26.17
N LYS A 641 -16.42 7.87 26.61
CA LYS A 641 -16.43 8.36 27.99
C LYS A 641 -17.82 8.92 28.38
N PRO A 642 -18.35 8.60 29.58
CA PRO A 642 -19.59 9.21 30.06
C PRO A 642 -19.41 10.71 30.29
N THR A 643 -20.45 11.50 29.98
CA THR A 643 -20.43 12.95 30.26
C THR A 643 -21.29 13.27 31.47
N TRP A 644 -20.79 14.13 32.35
CA TRP A 644 -21.46 14.50 33.60
C TRP A 644 -21.99 15.94 33.55
N LYS A 645 -23.11 16.19 34.24
CA LYS A 645 -23.70 17.52 34.47
C LYS A 645 -23.79 17.75 35.98
N GLY A 646 -23.54 18.98 36.42
CA GLY A 646 -23.46 19.33 37.85
C GLY A 646 -22.04 19.38 38.41
N THR A 647 -21.89 19.64 39.70
CA THR A 647 -20.61 19.77 40.42
C THR A 647 -20.65 19.01 41.75
N GLY A 648 -19.49 18.68 42.32
CA GLY A 648 -19.41 17.99 43.61
C GLY A 648 -19.98 16.56 43.56
N ASP A 649 -20.66 16.15 44.62
CA ASP A 649 -21.28 14.82 44.76
C ASP A 649 -22.69 14.74 44.12
N ALA A 650 -23.24 15.86 43.67
CA ALA A 650 -24.55 15.96 43.01
C ALA A 650 -24.46 15.91 41.47
N ARG A 651 -23.39 15.28 40.93
CA ARG A 651 -23.21 15.14 39.47
C ARG A 651 -24.10 14.02 38.93
N GLU A 652 -24.82 14.30 37.87
CA GLU A 652 -25.66 13.34 37.15
C GLU A 652 -25.06 13.05 35.78
N ILE A 653 -25.26 11.82 35.27
CA ILE A 653 -24.82 11.43 33.93
C ILE A 653 -25.72 12.14 32.91
N SER A 654 -25.12 12.96 32.05
CA SER A 654 -25.82 13.67 30.97
C SER A 654 -25.78 12.93 29.63
N LYS A 655 -24.75 12.11 29.39
CA LYS A 655 -24.73 11.14 28.30
C LYS A 655 -24.08 9.87 28.83
N GLU A 656 -24.80 8.77 28.67
CA GLU A 656 -24.29 7.46 28.99
C GLU A 656 -23.17 7.06 28.01
N THR A 657 -22.31 6.18 28.51
CA THR A 657 -21.31 5.52 27.68
C THR A 657 -22.02 4.63 26.64
N HIS A 658 -21.57 4.66 25.39
CA HIS A 658 -22.09 3.84 24.31
C HIS A 658 -20.94 3.35 23.42
N PRO A 659 -21.16 2.30 22.61
CA PRO A 659 -20.16 1.77 21.68
C PRO A 659 -19.62 2.87 20.74
N SER A 660 -18.32 2.83 20.47
CA SER A 660 -17.69 3.74 19.52
C SER A 660 -18.16 3.45 18.09
N LYS A 661 -18.07 4.45 17.20
CA LYS A 661 -18.37 4.26 15.77
C LYS A 661 -17.50 3.18 15.13
N THR A 662 -16.23 3.10 15.53
CA THR A 662 -15.29 2.09 15.04
C THR A 662 -15.75 0.69 15.44
N LEU A 663 -16.14 0.48 16.70
CA LEU A 663 -16.66 -0.81 17.16
C LEU A 663 -17.93 -1.20 16.42
N LEU A 664 -18.88 -0.28 16.26
CA LEU A 664 -20.12 -0.57 15.51
C LEU A 664 -19.84 -0.91 14.05
N LYS A 665 -18.90 -0.21 13.39
CA LYS A 665 -18.49 -0.51 12.01
C LYS A 665 -17.85 -1.90 11.90
N ILE A 666 -16.99 -2.29 12.83
CA ILE A 666 -16.40 -3.64 12.87
C ILE A 666 -17.48 -4.70 12.98
N LEU A 667 -18.45 -4.53 13.88
CA LEU A 667 -19.52 -5.49 14.08
C LEU A 667 -20.40 -5.64 12.82
N ASP A 668 -20.74 -4.53 12.17
CA ASP A 668 -21.52 -4.51 10.93
C ASP A 668 -20.79 -5.19 9.76
N GLU A 669 -19.50 -4.87 9.58
CA GLU A 669 -18.67 -5.46 8.53
C GLU A 669 -18.40 -6.95 8.79
N LEU A 670 -18.23 -7.38 10.04
CA LEU A 670 -18.10 -8.80 10.40
C LEU A 670 -19.41 -9.56 10.11
N GLU A 671 -20.58 -8.95 10.30
CA GLU A 671 -21.83 -9.59 9.92
C GLU A 671 -21.90 -9.79 8.40
N GLY A 672 -21.54 -8.77 7.61
CA GLY A 672 -21.43 -8.88 6.16
C GLY A 672 -20.38 -9.91 5.71
N ALA A 673 -19.29 -10.07 6.47
CA ALA A 673 -18.21 -11.00 6.15
C ALA A 673 -18.63 -12.48 6.19
N LYS A 674 -19.68 -12.83 6.95
CA LYS A 674 -20.23 -14.21 7.01
C LYS A 674 -20.69 -14.73 5.64
N HIS A 675 -21.07 -13.82 4.75
CA HIS A 675 -21.63 -14.12 3.42
C HIS A 675 -20.65 -13.92 2.26
N LYS A 676 -19.38 -13.60 2.54
CA LYS A 676 -18.35 -13.47 1.48
C LYS A 676 -18.07 -14.81 0.79
N ASP A 677 -17.48 -14.76 -0.40
CA ASP A 677 -17.13 -15.98 -1.15
C ASP A 677 -16.30 -16.98 -0.33
N LEU A 678 -16.49 -18.27 -0.61
CA LEU A 678 -15.75 -19.36 0.04
C LEU A 678 -14.24 -19.14 -0.01
N TRP A 679 -13.69 -18.73 -1.16
CA TRP A 679 -12.25 -18.52 -1.31
C TRP A 679 -11.71 -17.42 -0.37
N ARG A 680 -12.48 -16.36 -0.10
CA ARG A 680 -12.10 -15.30 0.85
C ARG A 680 -12.03 -15.81 2.28
N LYS A 681 -12.98 -16.67 2.65
CA LYS A 681 -13.02 -17.34 3.96
C LYS A 681 -11.82 -18.28 4.11
N LEU A 682 -11.41 -19.00 3.05
CA LEU A 682 -10.20 -19.82 3.06
C LEU A 682 -8.92 -18.99 3.26
N VAL A 683 -8.79 -17.85 2.58
CA VAL A 683 -7.66 -16.92 2.80
C VAL A 683 -7.65 -16.40 4.24
N ALA A 684 -8.83 -16.14 4.82
CA ALA A 684 -8.98 -15.66 6.19
C ALA A 684 -8.56 -16.69 7.25
N LEU A 685 -8.65 -18.00 6.97
CA LEU A 685 -8.15 -19.06 7.87
C LEU A 685 -6.62 -19.05 8.02
N ASN A 686 -5.90 -18.26 7.21
CA ASN A 686 -4.48 -18.00 7.35
C ASN A 686 -3.62 -19.27 7.30
N ILE A 687 -4.02 -20.19 6.42
CA ILE A 687 -3.33 -21.45 6.18
C ILE A 687 -2.02 -21.17 5.43
N ARG A 688 -0.91 -21.72 5.92
CA ARG A 688 0.42 -21.53 5.32
C ARG A 688 0.41 -22.00 3.86
N HIS A 689 1.03 -21.22 2.97
CA HIS A 689 1.09 -21.43 1.51
C HIS A 689 -0.25 -21.32 0.75
N VAL A 690 -1.38 -21.18 1.44
CA VAL A 690 -2.70 -21.06 0.81
C VAL A 690 -3.06 -19.59 0.62
N GLY A 691 -2.63 -19.01 -0.49
CA GLY A 691 -2.97 -17.64 -0.89
C GLY A 691 -4.32 -17.53 -1.64
N PRO A 692 -4.68 -16.33 -2.13
CA PRO A 692 -5.92 -16.10 -2.87
C PRO A 692 -6.12 -17.01 -4.08
N VAL A 693 -5.07 -17.22 -4.89
CA VAL A 693 -5.13 -18.06 -6.10
C VAL A 693 -5.45 -19.52 -5.74
N ALA A 694 -4.69 -20.10 -4.81
CA ALA A 694 -4.93 -21.46 -4.35
C ALA A 694 -6.31 -21.60 -3.69
N SER A 695 -6.72 -20.61 -2.88
CA SER A 695 -8.04 -20.59 -2.24
C SER A 695 -9.18 -20.56 -3.27
N GLN A 696 -9.02 -19.80 -4.35
CA GLN A 696 -10.01 -19.71 -5.41
C GLN A 696 -10.10 -21.04 -6.18
N ALA A 697 -8.96 -21.61 -6.56
CA ALA A 697 -8.91 -22.90 -7.25
C ALA A 697 -9.54 -24.03 -6.42
N LEU A 698 -9.22 -24.08 -5.11
CA LEU A 698 -9.84 -25.02 -4.18
C LEU A 698 -11.35 -24.81 -4.10
N ALA A 699 -11.80 -23.57 -3.85
CA ALA A 699 -13.21 -23.23 -3.75
C ALA A 699 -14.00 -23.57 -5.01
N ASP A 700 -13.45 -23.32 -6.19
CA ASP A 700 -14.09 -23.61 -7.47
C ASP A 700 -14.14 -25.11 -7.76
N THR A 701 -13.13 -25.88 -7.34
CA THR A 701 -13.07 -27.32 -7.57
C THR A 701 -13.99 -28.10 -6.62
N PHE A 702 -13.96 -27.79 -5.32
CA PHE A 702 -14.64 -28.60 -4.30
C PHE A 702 -15.96 -28.00 -3.82
N GLY A 703 -16.22 -26.72 -4.05
CA GLY A 703 -17.49 -26.04 -3.71
C GLY A 703 -17.80 -25.90 -2.21
N SER A 704 -17.12 -26.61 -1.33
CA SER A 704 -17.29 -26.51 0.12
C SER A 704 -16.02 -26.91 0.88
N LEU A 705 -15.84 -26.36 2.08
CA LEU A 705 -14.70 -26.73 2.92
C LEU A 705 -14.76 -28.20 3.38
N ASP A 706 -15.96 -28.74 3.63
CA ASP A 706 -16.11 -30.14 4.03
C ASP A 706 -15.65 -31.10 2.91
N ALA A 707 -16.02 -30.81 1.66
CA ALA A 707 -15.55 -31.60 0.51
C ALA A 707 -14.02 -31.53 0.35
N MET A 708 -13.39 -30.37 0.61
CA MET A 708 -11.93 -30.25 0.60
C MET A 708 -11.26 -31.07 1.71
N ARG A 709 -11.89 -31.17 2.88
CA ARG A 709 -11.35 -31.92 4.03
C ARG A 709 -11.46 -33.43 3.85
N GLU A 710 -12.46 -33.89 3.11
CA GLU A 710 -12.66 -35.31 2.79
C GLU A 710 -11.82 -35.77 1.60
N ALA A 711 -11.36 -34.84 0.75
CA ALA A 711 -10.50 -35.13 -0.39
C ALA A 711 -9.12 -35.67 0.03
N SER A 712 -8.55 -36.57 -0.79
CA SER A 712 -7.22 -37.08 -0.53
C SER A 712 -6.13 -36.04 -0.83
N LEU A 713 -4.92 -36.23 -0.30
CA LEU A 713 -3.77 -35.38 -0.63
C LEU A 713 -3.54 -35.32 -2.15
N GLU A 714 -3.73 -36.44 -2.85
CA GLU A 714 -3.59 -36.55 -4.30
C GLU A 714 -4.65 -35.71 -5.02
N ASP A 715 -5.90 -35.79 -4.60
CA ASP A 715 -7.00 -35.01 -5.20
C ASP A 715 -6.80 -33.50 -5.02
N ILE A 716 -6.37 -33.07 -3.83
CA ILE A 716 -6.08 -31.65 -3.56
C ILE A 716 -4.87 -31.17 -4.36
N SER A 717 -3.83 -32.02 -4.49
CA SER A 717 -2.63 -31.69 -5.27
C SER A 717 -2.86 -31.70 -6.78
N ALA A 718 -3.96 -32.30 -7.25
CA ALA A 718 -4.32 -32.31 -8.67
C ALA A 718 -5.01 -31.01 -9.12
N VAL A 719 -5.42 -30.15 -8.18
CA VAL A 719 -6.03 -28.85 -8.48
C VAL A 719 -4.99 -27.92 -9.10
N GLU A 720 -5.32 -27.32 -10.24
CA GLU A 720 -4.44 -26.38 -10.94
C GLU A 720 -4.09 -25.19 -10.02
N GLY A 721 -2.78 -24.99 -9.78
CA GLY A 721 -2.27 -23.97 -8.85
C GLY A 721 -2.13 -24.44 -7.40
N VAL A 722 -2.42 -25.71 -7.10
CA VAL A 722 -2.25 -26.32 -5.77
C VAL A 722 -1.25 -27.47 -5.87
N GLY A 723 0.01 -27.21 -5.55
CA GLY A 723 1.05 -28.25 -5.51
C GLY A 723 1.00 -29.11 -4.23
N PRO A 724 1.81 -30.19 -4.15
CA PRO A 724 1.85 -31.09 -2.99
C PRO A 724 2.13 -30.41 -1.66
N ILE A 725 2.94 -29.35 -1.64
CA ILE A 725 3.25 -28.57 -0.43
C ILE A 725 2.02 -27.83 0.07
N ILE A 726 1.26 -27.20 -0.84
CA ILE A 726 0.04 -26.46 -0.50
C ILE A 726 -1.02 -27.45 -0.01
N ALA A 727 -1.21 -28.56 -0.72
CA ALA A 727 -2.15 -29.61 -0.34
C ALA A 727 -1.83 -30.21 1.04
N SER A 728 -0.56 -30.52 1.29
CA SER A 728 -0.08 -31.01 2.59
C SER A 728 -0.29 -29.98 3.69
N SER A 729 0.07 -28.72 3.45
CA SER A 729 -0.11 -27.63 4.42
C SER A 729 -1.58 -27.39 4.74
N PHE A 730 -2.46 -27.47 3.75
CA PHE A 730 -3.90 -27.36 3.90
C PHE A 730 -4.45 -28.46 4.79
N LEU A 731 -4.16 -29.73 4.47
CA LEU A 731 -4.64 -30.87 5.27
C LEU A 731 -4.04 -30.89 6.68
N ALA A 732 -2.75 -30.62 6.81
CA ALA A 732 -2.05 -30.58 8.09
C ALA A 732 -2.62 -29.50 9.03
N TRP A 733 -3.08 -28.37 8.48
CA TRP A 733 -3.72 -27.32 9.26
C TRP A 733 -4.94 -27.85 10.02
N PHE A 734 -5.79 -28.65 9.37
CA PHE A 734 -6.94 -29.29 10.02
C PHE A 734 -6.58 -30.42 10.99
N GLY A 735 -5.31 -30.85 11.03
CA GLY A 735 -4.81 -31.81 12.01
C GLY A 735 -4.79 -31.26 13.44
N GLU A 736 -4.61 -29.95 13.59
CA GLU A 736 -4.56 -29.26 14.88
C GLU A 736 -5.96 -28.97 15.44
N GLU A 737 -6.17 -29.35 16.70
CA GLU A 737 -7.49 -29.24 17.35
C GLU A 737 -7.99 -27.79 17.44
N TRP A 738 -7.11 -26.85 17.73
CA TRP A 738 -7.51 -25.45 17.89
C TRP A 738 -7.83 -24.77 16.55
N HIS A 739 -7.30 -25.27 15.43
CA HIS A 739 -7.67 -24.80 14.09
C HIS A 739 -9.08 -25.26 13.70
N ARG A 740 -9.44 -26.52 14.00
CA ARG A 740 -10.80 -27.01 13.82
C ARG A 740 -11.82 -26.20 14.61
N GLN A 741 -11.47 -25.84 15.85
CA GLN A 741 -12.30 -24.98 16.71
C GLN A 741 -12.55 -23.58 16.10
N ILE A 742 -11.64 -23.03 15.30
CA ILE A 742 -11.87 -21.76 14.59
C ILE A 742 -13.03 -21.91 13.61
N VAL A 743 -12.96 -22.94 12.76
CA VAL A 743 -14.00 -23.22 11.75
C VAL A 743 -15.34 -23.50 12.41
N GLU A 744 -15.35 -24.35 13.44
CA GLU A 744 -16.57 -24.69 14.19
C GLU A 744 -17.22 -23.46 14.81
N ARG A 745 -16.45 -22.62 15.52
CA ARG A 745 -17.00 -21.39 16.14
C ARG A 745 -17.47 -20.37 15.09
N TRP A 746 -16.79 -20.27 13.95
CA TRP A 746 -17.23 -19.41 12.86
C TRP A 746 -18.55 -19.93 12.27
N GLN A 747 -18.68 -21.24 12.07
CA GLN A 747 -19.92 -21.87 11.63
C GLN A 747 -21.05 -21.65 12.63
N ASP A 748 -20.80 -21.82 13.93
CA ASP A 748 -21.75 -21.57 15.01
C ASP A 748 -22.22 -20.10 15.05
N ALA A 749 -21.36 -19.17 14.63
CA ALA A 749 -21.67 -17.74 14.49
C ALA A 749 -22.40 -17.40 13.17
N GLY A 750 -22.61 -18.36 12.27
CA GLY A 750 -23.32 -18.22 11.00
C GLY A 750 -22.44 -18.08 9.75
N VAL A 751 -21.12 -18.27 9.85
CA VAL A 751 -20.23 -18.26 8.68
C VAL A 751 -20.46 -19.52 7.84
N THR A 752 -20.83 -19.35 6.57
CA THR A 752 -21.05 -20.47 5.65
C THR A 752 -19.78 -20.80 4.87
N PHE A 753 -19.24 -22.01 5.04
CA PHE A 753 -18.08 -22.51 4.28
C PHE A 753 -18.50 -23.35 3.06
N LYS A 754 -19.49 -22.86 2.34
CA LYS A 754 -19.96 -23.41 1.07
C LYS A 754 -20.04 -22.28 0.06
N LYS A 755 -19.78 -22.59 -1.20
CA LYS A 755 -20.13 -21.73 -2.31
C LYS A 755 -21.66 -21.62 -2.34
N GLU A 756 -22.19 -20.42 -2.45
CA GLU A 756 -23.62 -20.26 -2.66
C GLU A 756 -23.99 -20.94 -3.97
N GLU A 757 -25.04 -21.76 -3.96
CA GLU A 757 -25.58 -22.35 -5.17
C GLU A 757 -26.06 -21.18 -6.04
N SER A 758 -25.43 -20.96 -7.19
CA SER A 758 -26.04 -20.13 -8.23
C SER A 758 -27.38 -20.77 -8.56
N ASP A 759 -28.48 -20.01 -8.50
CA ASP A 759 -29.85 -20.48 -8.76
C ASP A 759 -29.85 -21.55 -9.87
N ALA A 760 -29.95 -22.82 -9.45
CA ALA A 760 -29.85 -23.98 -10.33
C ALA A 760 -31.07 -24.14 -11.26
N ASP A 761 -32.03 -23.21 -11.19
CA ASP A 761 -33.23 -23.15 -12.01
C ASP A 761 -33.10 -22.19 -13.21
N VAL A 762 -31.94 -21.55 -13.41
CA VAL A 762 -31.71 -20.70 -14.58
C VAL A 762 -31.41 -21.59 -15.80
N PRO A 763 -32.27 -21.59 -16.84
CA PRO A 763 -32.06 -22.40 -18.03
C PRO A 763 -30.69 -22.12 -18.65
N GLN A 764 -29.90 -23.17 -18.92
CA GLN A 764 -28.56 -23.06 -19.51
C GLN A 764 -28.62 -22.78 -21.02
N THR A 765 -29.40 -21.77 -21.41
CA THR A 765 -29.75 -21.41 -22.79
C THR A 765 -28.57 -20.82 -23.57
N LEU A 766 -27.51 -20.42 -22.88
CA LEU A 766 -26.32 -19.82 -23.49
C LEU A 766 -25.09 -20.74 -23.45
N ALA A 767 -25.25 -22.02 -23.07
CA ALA A 767 -24.16 -22.97 -22.97
C ALA A 767 -23.30 -23.01 -24.25
N GLY A 768 -22.00 -22.77 -24.10
CA GLY A 768 -21.03 -22.78 -25.21
C GLY A 768 -21.00 -21.51 -26.07
N LEU A 769 -21.81 -20.49 -25.76
CA LEU A 769 -21.80 -19.21 -26.47
C LEU A 769 -20.84 -18.22 -25.80
N THR A 770 -20.04 -17.53 -26.60
CA THR A 770 -19.24 -16.38 -26.19
C THR A 770 -19.97 -15.09 -26.59
N ILE A 771 -20.31 -14.25 -25.60
CA ILE A 771 -21.19 -13.10 -25.77
C ILE A 771 -20.51 -11.81 -25.30
N VAL A 772 -20.66 -10.73 -26.06
CA VAL A 772 -20.15 -9.40 -25.71
C VAL A 772 -21.32 -8.43 -25.55
N ALA A 773 -21.44 -7.78 -24.41
CA ALA A 773 -22.39 -6.70 -24.21
C ALA A 773 -21.74 -5.32 -24.47
N THR A 774 -22.45 -4.42 -25.14
CA THR A 774 -22.00 -3.06 -25.44
C THR A 774 -23.17 -2.08 -25.50
N GLY A 775 -22.92 -0.82 -25.16
CA GLY A 775 -23.98 0.19 -24.98
C GLY A 775 -24.63 0.13 -23.59
N SER A 776 -25.47 1.11 -23.30
CA SER A 776 -26.31 1.20 -22.10
C SER A 776 -27.57 0.37 -22.30
N LEU A 777 -27.75 -0.63 -21.45
CA LEU A 777 -28.92 -1.51 -21.43
C LEU A 777 -29.91 -0.99 -20.37
N GLN A 778 -31.20 -1.03 -20.68
CA GLN A 778 -32.28 -0.47 -19.86
C GLN A 778 -32.56 -1.32 -18.61
N HIS A 779 -32.38 -2.64 -18.70
CA HIS A 779 -32.71 -3.63 -17.66
C HIS A 779 -31.47 -4.29 -17.05
N PHE A 780 -30.29 -4.13 -17.65
CA PHE A 780 -29.06 -4.73 -17.14
C PHE A 780 -27.98 -3.69 -16.84
N THR A 781 -27.35 -3.80 -15.67
CA THR A 781 -26.07 -3.11 -15.39
C THR A 781 -24.94 -3.81 -16.14
N ARG A 782 -23.80 -3.11 -16.34
CA ARG A 782 -22.65 -3.65 -17.07
C ARG A 782 -22.06 -4.92 -16.44
N ASP A 783 -22.08 -5.03 -15.12
CA ASP A 783 -21.64 -6.23 -14.41
C ASP A 783 -22.79 -7.25 -14.30
N GLY A 784 -24.04 -6.79 -14.10
CA GLY A 784 -25.22 -7.65 -14.06
C GLY A 784 -25.49 -8.43 -15.35
N ILE A 785 -25.21 -7.87 -16.54
CA ILE A 785 -25.34 -8.65 -17.79
C ILE A 785 -24.29 -9.75 -17.90
N LYS A 786 -23.07 -9.55 -17.38
CA LYS A 786 -22.03 -10.59 -17.42
C LYS A 786 -22.38 -11.73 -16.47
N GLU A 787 -22.88 -11.39 -15.30
CA GLU A 787 -23.40 -12.34 -14.32
C GLU A 787 -24.59 -13.10 -14.90
N THR A 788 -25.50 -12.43 -15.60
CA THR A 788 -26.64 -13.06 -16.29
C THR A 788 -26.18 -14.03 -17.39
N ILE A 789 -25.21 -13.63 -18.22
CA ILE A 789 -24.63 -14.49 -19.26
C ILE A 789 -23.98 -15.73 -18.63
N ALA A 790 -23.20 -15.56 -17.57
CA ALA A 790 -22.55 -16.65 -16.87
C ALA A 790 -23.57 -17.58 -16.20
N ALA A 791 -24.63 -17.03 -15.60
CA ALA A 791 -25.69 -17.80 -14.96
C ALA A 791 -26.45 -18.71 -15.93
N HIS A 792 -26.60 -18.31 -17.20
CA HIS A 792 -27.22 -19.14 -18.26
C HIS A 792 -26.21 -20.00 -19.05
N GLY A 793 -24.97 -20.18 -18.54
CA GLY A 793 -23.96 -21.07 -19.11
C GLY A 793 -23.09 -20.47 -20.22
N GLY A 794 -23.24 -19.17 -20.49
CA GLY A 794 -22.48 -18.45 -21.51
C GLY A 794 -21.17 -17.84 -20.99
N LYS A 795 -20.26 -17.52 -21.90
CA LYS A 795 -19.00 -16.83 -21.59
C LYS A 795 -19.08 -15.36 -21.96
N ALA A 796 -19.14 -14.48 -20.97
CA ALA A 796 -19.10 -13.03 -21.20
C ALA A 796 -17.66 -12.55 -21.45
N THR A 797 -17.41 -11.87 -22.57
CA THR A 797 -16.09 -11.31 -22.90
C THR A 797 -16.13 -9.79 -23.09
N GLY A 798 -14.99 -9.14 -22.80
CA GLY A 798 -14.87 -7.68 -22.89
C GLY A 798 -14.64 -7.14 -24.30
N SER A 799 -14.27 -8.00 -25.25
CA SER A 799 -13.88 -7.63 -26.62
C SER A 799 -14.54 -8.52 -27.67
N VAL A 800 -14.85 -7.93 -28.82
CA VAL A 800 -15.39 -8.64 -29.99
C VAL A 800 -14.21 -9.23 -30.78
N SER A 801 -14.30 -10.53 -31.05
CA SER A 801 -13.31 -11.33 -31.79
C SER A 801 -13.99 -12.33 -32.71
N LYS A 802 -13.23 -13.02 -33.57
CA LYS A 802 -13.77 -14.12 -34.41
C LYS A 802 -14.37 -15.28 -33.62
N LYS A 803 -14.05 -15.40 -32.32
CA LYS A 803 -14.61 -16.42 -31.41
C LYS A 803 -15.91 -15.97 -30.72
N THR A 804 -16.30 -14.71 -30.89
CA THR A 804 -17.54 -14.17 -30.33
C THR A 804 -18.72 -14.66 -31.16
N ASN A 805 -19.70 -15.29 -30.50
CA ASN A 805 -20.90 -15.80 -31.15
C ASN A 805 -21.96 -14.72 -31.32
N LEU A 806 -22.15 -13.88 -30.28
CA LEU A 806 -23.22 -12.87 -30.23
C LEU A 806 -22.71 -11.56 -29.62
N VAL A 807 -23.28 -10.43 -30.06
CA VAL A 807 -23.08 -9.12 -29.43
C VAL A 807 -24.41 -8.52 -29.04
N VAL A 808 -24.60 -8.20 -27.76
CA VAL A 808 -25.80 -7.53 -27.25
C VAL A 808 -25.55 -6.04 -27.23
N VAL A 809 -26.42 -5.29 -27.92
CA VAL A 809 -26.29 -3.86 -28.16
C VAL A 809 -27.43 -3.10 -27.48
N GLY A 810 -27.05 -2.18 -26.57
CA GLY A 810 -27.93 -1.18 -25.98
C GLY A 810 -27.76 0.21 -26.61
N GLU A 811 -28.37 1.23 -26.00
CA GLU A 811 -28.23 2.62 -26.43
C GLU A 811 -26.76 3.08 -26.37
N ASN A 812 -26.32 3.92 -27.30
CA ASN A 812 -24.92 4.38 -27.41
C ASN A 812 -23.89 3.24 -27.56
N ALA A 813 -24.24 2.13 -28.20
CA ALA A 813 -23.25 1.12 -28.55
C ALA A 813 -22.21 1.66 -29.55
N GLY A 814 -20.98 1.83 -29.07
CA GLY A 814 -19.86 2.35 -29.84
C GLY A 814 -19.14 1.29 -30.68
N SER A 815 -17.81 1.36 -30.71
CA SER A 815 -16.91 0.60 -31.61
C SER A 815 -17.06 -0.93 -31.61
N LYS A 816 -17.67 -1.53 -30.58
CA LYS A 816 -17.92 -2.98 -30.53
C LYS A 816 -19.08 -3.42 -31.42
N ALA A 817 -20.10 -2.58 -31.59
CA ALA A 817 -21.18 -2.86 -32.54
C ALA A 817 -20.63 -2.83 -33.97
N THR A 818 -19.88 -1.77 -34.31
CA THR A 818 -19.20 -1.65 -35.60
C THR A 818 -18.26 -2.82 -35.88
N LYS A 819 -17.44 -3.23 -34.91
CA LYS A 819 -16.55 -4.38 -35.05
C LYS A 819 -17.29 -5.72 -35.20
N ALA A 820 -18.48 -5.85 -34.62
CA ALA A 820 -19.32 -7.03 -34.79
C ALA A 820 -19.91 -7.08 -36.20
N GLU A 821 -20.35 -5.94 -36.75
CA GLU A 821 -20.81 -5.82 -38.15
C GLU A 821 -19.70 -6.18 -39.14
N GLU A 822 -18.50 -5.64 -38.96
CA GLU A 822 -17.33 -5.92 -39.81
C GLU A 822 -16.93 -7.40 -39.83
N LEU A 823 -17.09 -8.09 -38.69
CA LEU A 823 -16.75 -9.51 -38.55
C LEU A 823 -17.94 -10.44 -38.87
N GLY A 824 -19.09 -9.90 -39.25
CA GLY A 824 -20.30 -10.68 -39.54
C GLY A 824 -20.86 -11.42 -38.31
N ILE A 825 -20.58 -10.91 -37.10
CA ILE A 825 -21.03 -11.51 -35.84
C ILE A 825 -22.44 -11.00 -35.57
N ARG A 826 -23.34 -11.91 -35.16
CA ARG A 826 -24.77 -11.59 -34.99
C ARG A 826 -24.97 -10.64 -33.81
N ILE A 827 -25.72 -9.56 -34.06
CA ILE A 827 -26.02 -8.50 -33.09
C ILE A 827 -27.48 -8.65 -32.64
N LEU A 828 -27.70 -8.56 -31.33
CA LEU A 828 -29.02 -8.59 -30.69
C LEU A 828 -29.24 -7.30 -29.95
N ASN A 829 -30.47 -6.78 -29.99
CA ASN A 829 -30.90 -5.78 -29.02
C ASN A 829 -31.25 -6.44 -27.67
N GLU A 830 -31.49 -5.63 -26.66
CA GLU A 830 -31.78 -6.10 -25.30
C GLU A 830 -33.02 -6.99 -25.20
N ALA A 831 -34.11 -6.68 -25.92
CA ALA A 831 -35.32 -7.49 -25.92
C ALA A 831 -35.09 -8.88 -26.57
N GLN A 832 -34.31 -8.93 -27.64
CA GLN A 832 -33.92 -10.18 -28.31
C GLN A 832 -32.99 -11.01 -27.42
N PHE A 833 -32.11 -10.35 -26.66
CA PHE A 833 -31.26 -11.04 -25.69
C PHE A 833 -32.11 -11.65 -24.56
N GLN A 834 -33.11 -10.93 -24.05
CA GLN A 834 -34.02 -11.45 -23.04
C GLN A 834 -34.83 -12.66 -23.56
N GLN A 835 -35.31 -12.60 -24.80
CA GLN A 835 -35.98 -13.74 -25.43
C GLN A 835 -35.04 -14.96 -25.58
N LEU A 836 -33.76 -14.73 -25.89
CA LEU A 836 -32.77 -15.80 -25.96
C LEU A 836 -32.53 -16.44 -24.59
N LEU A 837 -32.51 -15.65 -23.51
CA LEU A 837 -32.40 -16.16 -22.15
C LEU A 837 -33.57 -17.07 -21.79
N GLU A 838 -34.80 -16.67 -22.15
CA GLU A 838 -36.04 -17.37 -21.80
C GLU A 838 -36.31 -18.62 -22.65
N SER A 839 -36.00 -18.59 -23.95
CA SER A 839 -36.38 -19.64 -24.89
C SER A 839 -35.23 -20.50 -25.40
N GLY A 840 -33.98 -20.02 -25.32
CA GLY A 840 -32.83 -20.65 -25.98
C GLY A 840 -32.85 -20.55 -27.51
N GLU A 841 -33.87 -19.94 -28.10
CA GLU A 841 -34.04 -19.78 -29.54
C GLU A 841 -33.77 -18.33 -29.97
N LEU A 842 -33.01 -18.17 -31.05
CA LEU A 842 -32.77 -16.87 -31.69
C LEU A 842 -33.90 -16.59 -32.67
N ALA A 843 -34.78 -15.63 -32.36
CA ALA A 843 -35.77 -15.11 -33.30
C ALA A 843 -35.14 -14.46 -34.55
#